data_AF-A0A4R9JS63-F1
#
_entry.id   AF-A0A4R9JS63-F1
#
_cell.length_a   1.000
_cell.length_b   1.000
_cell.length_c   1.000
_cell.angle_alpha   90.00
_cell.angle_beta   90.00
_cell.angle_gamma   90.00
#
_symmetry.space_group_name_H-M   'P 1'
#
loop_
_entity.id
_entity.type
_entity.pdbx_description
1 polymer ?
#
loop_
_entity_poly.entity_id
_entity_poly.type
_entity_poly.pdbx_seq_one_letter_code
_entity_poly.pdbx_strand_id
1 'polypeptide(L)'
;MVENRSFGPIQMQKKNILIYLISLFTLISCPGGGGGGGGSALALLGFGGGSSSSTVTDPSIPPTETPQLQVFRDGNQITHSSTTNIGSVVVLTPGTPVVFSIKNYGFQTLNLNGVPDVISKTGTHAALFTITQPSDLSLSFNETVDFTIQFNPDSLGEKTAQISISSNDPSRPNFQINLTGTGTPVPTPEISLTIASVDRVSGYTHTFTSVQEGLTGSDVTVTIRNQGTAALDVSNISLVSGDTSQFSITPGTIPRSVSAGGSTTFTMRFNPSSTGTKAAVVNILSNDGDESTFVLNLSGNATAAPAPEINVVLVSNLGTIANGGSYNFPTVAATVTNATAIDFRIQNQGNANLNLTSAPNYVQITGTDANQFEFVGSQPTTPIASASFRNFSIRFRPTTEGAKTASISIANNDSNENPYTFTITGTAGPAPAPEINLIANSVDIASAGSMTSFGTVRVGSASASTTVTIQNTGNATLNLTGTPRVSIVGGNTSDFQIVSQPSASTINSGSSLTFTVRFTPTATGLRSSTFQIANNDSNEGTYTVNISGTGNEPTSPCSPTIDTFSKNANVGSQAITGGTLYWASTLGFAISPTSPSVVYYMDQPHSNPSAAVLSYFYNFTQTTLMQSRDSVGTTVMSGMIPYSRYSNDYLTIVGGSTIPTYNPASSFALLFEPNSTVSFQSTTATITTATSCNPMLLEDQAFTSSEGTTSTHGLDKVWTYRKKLNVRLIFVDGTYATPTIAGVQAAVDRMIQVYAQNSVKIDLQFTATTVSAAEFQTIVDLDDDTGSVAASLTKLYTTTSAAQDATSLNIYLTADESQVGGVLGISSGIPGLPGVTGSKKSGMILFIEPHRSSGDPGEVLSNADLVFLGNTMAHEAGHFLGLFHTNERNGYNAASPTGLNARDPIRDTPSCASSLANTVYPNGVVDIDECIGTTFTSAGGYNLMFWAGDGVTDQGQLTGEQGWLLRNNPLTY
;
A
#
# COMPACT_ATOMS: atom_id res chain seq x y z
N MET A 1 27.95 -0.48 -30.58
CA MET A 1 28.92 -1.42 -29.99
C MET A 1 28.23 -2.79 -29.96
N VAL A 2 28.29 -3.55 -31.05
CA VAL A 2 29.30 -4.60 -31.36
C VAL A 2 29.17 -5.76 -30.34
N GLU A 3 28.37 -6.79 -30.60
CA GLU A 3 28.56 -8.01 -31.45
C GLU A 3 29.18 -9.20 -30.71
N ASN A 4 28.42 -10.29 -30.57
CA ASN A 4 28.70 -11.65 -31.06
C ASN A 4 27.51 -12.57 -30.73
N ARG A 5 26.65 -12.99 -31.70
CA ARG A 5 26.79 -14.05 -32.74
C ARG A 5 26.92 -15.46 -32.15
N SER A 6 26.33 -16.54 -32.69
CA SER A 6 25.26 -16.83 -33.67
C SER A 6 25.24 -18.36 -33.86
N PHE A 7 24.09 -18.93 -34.20
CA PHE A 7 23.83 -19.98 -35.23
C PHE A 7 22.30 -20.25 -35.09
N GLY A 8 21.41 -20.17 -36.08
CA GLY A 8 21.42 -20.64 -37.47
C GLY A 8 20.21 -21.60 -37.64
N PRO A 9 19.49 -21.65 -38.79
CA PRO A 9 18.16 -21.02 -38.88
C PRO A 9 17.02 -21.85 -39.55
N ILE A 10 15.86 -21.18 -39.77
CA ILE A 10 14.80 -21.36 -40.80
C ILE A 10 13.55 -22.19 -40.38
N GLN A 11 12.47 -21.54 -39.90
CA GLN A 11 11.26 -20.99 -40.60
C GLN A 11 10.23 -22.04 -41.11
N MET A 12 9.01 -22.03 -40.54
CA MET A 12 7.80 -21.52 -41.23
C MET A 12 6.55 -21.50 -40.32
N GLN A 13 5.61 -20.66 -40.74
CA GLN A 13 4.44 -20.10 -40.03
C GLN A 13 3.15 -20.94 -40.09
N LYS A 14 2.29 -20.67 -39.07
CA LYS A 14 0.81 -20.44 -39.09
C LYS A 14 -0.21 -21.59 -39.00
N LYS A 15 -1.09 -21.37 -38.02
CA LYS A 15 -2.58 -21.44 -37.96
C LYS A 15 -3.30 -22.79 -37.86
N ASN A 16 -3.88 -22.97 -36.66
CA ASN A 16 -5.22 -23.43 -36.23
C ASN A 16 -6.16 -24.19 -37.17
N ILE A 17 -7.00 -25.01 -36.49
CA ILE A 17 -8.28 -25.68 -36.87
C ILE A 17 -8.04 -27.16 -37.22
N LEU A 18 -8.76 -28.19 -36.76
CA LEU A 18 -9.86 -28.43 -35.82
C LEU A 18 -10.18 -29.96 -35.93
N ILE A 19 -10.66 -30.60 -34.84
CA ILE A 19 -11.44 -31.87 -34.78
C ILE A 19 -10.77 -33.17 -35.29
N TYR A 20 -10.72 -34.17 -34.39
CA TYR A 20 -10.58 -35.59 -34.73
C TYR A 20 -11.93 -36.29 -34.59
N LEU A 21 -12.41 -36.86 -35.69
CA LEU A 21 -13.35 -37.98 -35.70
C LEU A 21 -13.09 -38.79 -36.98
N ILE A 22 -13.10 -40.12 -36.81
CA ILE A 22 -13.36 -41.19 -37.81
C ILE A 22 -12.14 -41.82 -38.55
N SER A 23 -11.70 -42.96 -37.97
CA SER A 23 -11.51 -44.31 -38.55
C SER A 23 -10.49 -44.62 -39.66
N LEU A 24 -9.81 -45.79 -39.53
CA LEU A 24 -9.91 -47.03 -40.34
C LEU A 24 -8.53 -47.71 -40.53
N PHE A 25 -8.42 -49.00 -40.20
CA PHE A 25 -7.48 -49.93 -40.84
C PHE A 25 -8.24 -51.15 -41.36
N THR A 26 -7.88 -51.52 -42.59
CA THR A 26 -8.47 -52.46 -43.54
C THR A 26 -8.16 -53.93 -43.25
N LEU A 27 -9.12 -54.83 -43.53
CA LEU A 27 -8.87 -56.12 -44.20
C LEU A 27 -10.08 -56.51 -45.10
N ILE A 28 -9.83 -56.48 -46.42
CA ILE A 28 -10.15 -57.47 -47.46
C ILE A 28 -11.64 -57.83 -47.77
N SER A 29 -12.04 -57.42 -48.99
CA SER A 29 -12.87 -58.09 -50.04
C SER A 29 -14.16 -58.82 -49.63
N CYS A 30 -15.33 -58.68 -50.27
CA CYS A 30 -15.70 -58.44 -51.68
C CYS A 30 -17.18 -57.95 -51.73
N PRO A 31 -17.68 -57.45 -52.89
CA PRO A 31 -18.86 -56.60 -52.95
C PRO A 31 -20.18 -57.37 -53.00
N GLY A 32 -21.22 -56.77 -52.41
CA GLY A 32 -22.61 -57.08 -52.71
C GLY A 32 -23.08 -56.30 -53.95
N GLY A 33 -23.95 -56.93 -54.73
CA GLY A 33 -24.66 -56.28 -55.82
C GLY A 33 -25.82 -57.12 -56.37
N GLY A 34 -27.03 -56.84 -55.88
CA GLY A 34 -28.23 -56.76 -56.74
C GLY A 34 -29.22 -57.94 -56.76
N GLY A 35 -30.48 -57.61 -56.42
CA GLY A 35 -31.73 -58.26 -56.86
C GLY A 35 -32.13 -59.52 -56.06
N GLY A 36 -33.37 -59.75 -55.63
CA GLY A 36 -34.67 -59.20 -56.00
C GLY A 36 -35.68 -60.36 -55.99
N GLY A 37 -36.84 -60.16 -55.35
CA GLY A 37 -38.00 -61.09 -55.36
C GLY A 37 -37.98 -62.13 -54.22
N GLY A 38 -39.03 -62.37 -53.44
CA GLY A 38 -40.45 -62.07 -53.60
C GLY A 38 -41.24 -63.35 -53.36
N GLY A 39 -42.11 -63.35 -52.34
CA GLY A 39 -43.26 -64.27 -52.26
C GLY A 39 -43.11 -65.52 -51.40
N SER A 40 -43.52 -65.40 -50.14
CA SER A 40 -44.18 -66.50 -49.42
C SER A 40 -45.70 -66.38 -49.62
N ALA A 41 -46.35 -67.48 -49.99
CA ALA A 41 -47.79 -67.72 -49.85
C ALA A 41 -47.95 -69.23 -49.59
N LEU A 42 -48.44 -69.72 -48.44
CA LEU A 42 -49.80 -69.73 -47.88
C LEU A 42 -50.89 -70.43 -48.71
N ALA A 43 -51.71 -71.21 -47.99
CA ALA A 43 -52.96 -71.95 -48.32
C ALA A 43 -52.75 -73.43 -48.75
N LEU A 44 -53.17 -74.48 -48.01
CA LEU A 44 -54.41 -74.85 -47.28
C LEU A 44 -55.52 -75.48 -48.19
N LEU A 45 -56.08 -76.62 -47.72
CA LEU A 45 -57.25 -77.40 -48.18
C LEU A 45 -56.92 -78.52 -49.20
N GLY A 46 -57.48 -79.73 -49.19
CA GLY A 46 -58.57 -80.35 -48.43
C GLY A 46 -58.83 -81.80 -48.95
N PHE A 47 -59.64 -82.55 -48.20
CA PHE A 47 -60.04 -83.96 -48.36
C PHE A 47 -60.73 -84.36 -49.68
N GLY A 48 -60.72 -85.69 -49.96
CA GLY A 48 -61.69 -86.45 -50.78
C GLY A 48 -60.97 -87.41 -51.74
N GLY A 49 -61.19 -88.74 -51.80
CA GLY A 49 -62.35 -89.57 -51.45
C GLY A 49 -62.87 -90.26 -52.73
N GLY A 50 -62.87 -91.60 -52.76
CA GLY A 50 -63.54 -92.44 -53.79
C GLY A 50 -62.56 -93.34 -54.57
N SER A 51 -62.38 -94.62 -54.24
CA SER A 51 -63.26 -95.80 -54.45
C SER A 51 -63.31 -96.31 -55.89
N SER A 52 -62.67 -97.46 -56.14
CA SER A 52 -63.18 -98.57 -56.98
C SER A 52 -62.18 -99.73 -56.95
N SER A 53 -62.52 -100.83 -56.31
CA SER A 53 -62.87 -102.12 -56.96
C SER A 53 -61.72 -103.12 -56.80
N SER A 54 -61.78 -104.06 -55.83
CA SER A 54 -62.31 -105.43 -55.99
C SER A 54 -61.71 -106.14 -57.23
N THR A 55 -61.02 -107.27 -57.15
CA THR A 55 -61.28 -108.51 -56.40
C THR A 55 -60.03 -109.40 -56.34
N VAL A 56 -59.82 -110.09 -55.22
CA VAL A 56 -59.15 -111.40 -55.20
C VAL A 56 -60.10 -112.41 -55.86
N THR A 57 -59.61 -113.21 -56.80
CA THR A 57 -60.20 -114.53 -57.09
C THR A 57 -59.23 -115.60 -56.61
N ASP A 58 -59.68 -116.30 -55.57
CA ASP A 58 -59.17 -117.55 -54.99
C ASP A 58 -59.14 -118.68 -56.05
N PRO A 59 -58.24 -119.68 -55.92
CA PRO A 59 -57.92 -120.67 -56.92
C PRO A 59 -58.91 -121.85 -56.86
N SER A 60 -59.26 -122.40 -58.02
CA SER A 60 -60.10 -123.58 -58.11
C SER A 60 -59.32 -124.86 -57.72
N ILE A 61 -59.37 -125.26 -56.45
CA ILE A 61 -59.23 -126.68 -56.06
C ILE A 61 -60.63 -127.16 -55.64
N PRO A 62 -61.25 -128.12 -56.35
CA PRO A 62 -62.60 -128.57 -56.05
C PRO A 62 -62.68 -129.35 -54.71
N PRO A 63 -63.75 -129.18 -53.92
CA PRO A 63 -63.92 -129.81 -52.60
C PRO A 63 -63.96 -131.34 -52.66
N THR A 64 -63.36 -131.99 -51.66
CA THR A 64 -63.23 -133.45 -51.53
C THR A 64 -64.38 -134.09 -50.74
N GLU A 65 -64.65 -135.37 -50.97
CA GLU A 65 -65.72 -136.16 -50.28
C GLU A 65 -65.57 -136.23 -48.74
N THR A 66 -64.37 -136.02 -48.18
CA THR A 66 -64.09 -136.05 -46.72
C THR A 66 -64.15 -134.64 -46.10
N PRO A 67 -64.46 -134.48 -44.79
CA PRO A 67 -64.47 -133.17 -44.12
C PRO A 67 -63.09 -132.49 -44.20
N GLN A 68 -63.07 -131.17 -44.38
CA GLN A 68 -61.83 -130.40 -44.52
C GLN A 68 -61.90 -129.08 -43.74
N LEU A 69 -61.02 -128.92 -42.75
CA LEU A 69 -60.95 -127.75 -41.88
C LEU A 69 -60.06 -126.66 -42.49
N GLN A 70 -60.60 -125.44 -42.58
CA GLN A 70 -59.82 -124.24 -42.87
C GLN A 70 -60.12 -123.16 -41.83
N VAL A 71 -59.09 -122.40 -41.43
CA VAL A 71 -59.23 -121.31 -40.46
C VAL A 71 -58.91 -119.99 -41.14
N PHE A 72 -59.67 -118.95 -40.84
CA PHE A 72 -59.50 -117.61 -41.42
C PHE A 72 -59.36 -116.56 -40.32
N ARG A 73 -58.66 -115.47 -40.65
CA ARG A 73 -58.65 -114.21 -39.90
C ARG A 73 -58.72 -113.06 -40.88
N ASP A 74 -59.62 -112.11 -40.65
CA ASP A 74 -59.79 -110.91 -41.49
C ASP A 74 -59.94 -111.26 -43.00
N GLY A 75 -60.61 -112.38 -43.30
CA GLY A 75 -60.82 -112.91 -44.65
C GLY A 75 -59.63 -113.67 -45.26
N ASN A 76 -58.47 -113.74 -44.60
CA ASN A 76 -57.30 -114.48 -45.07
C ASN A 76 -57.21 -115.85 -44.43
N GLN A 77 -56.94 -116.89 -45.23
CA GLN A 77 -56.76 -118.25 -44.72
C GLN A 77 -55.46 -118.33 -43.91
N ILE A 78 -55.56 -118.84 -42.68
CA ILE A 78 -54.44 -119.18 -41.84
C ILE A 78 -53.91 -120.54 -42.26
N THR A 79 -52.60 -120.61 -42.50
CA THR A 79 -51.92 -121.87 -42.82
C THR A 79 -51.60 -122.61 -41.52
N HIS A 80 -51.74 -123.94 -41.55
CA HIS A 80 -51.40 -124.80 -40.41
C HIS A 80 -49.97 -124.54 -39.89
N SER A 81 -49.85 -124.36 -38.58
CA SER A 81 -48.61 -124.07 -37.83
C SER A 81 -47.93 -122.74 -38.14
N SER A 82 -48.61 -121.82 -38.85
CA SER A 82 -48.11 -120.45 -39.06
C SER A 82 -48.22 -119.60 -37.79
N THR A 83 -47.39 -118.56 -37.71
CA THR A 83 -47.41 -117.58 -36.61
C THR A 83 -48.29 -116.39 -36.97
N THR A 84 -49.20 -116.04 -36.07
CA THR A 84 -50.13 -114.93 -36.18
C THR A 84 -49.90 -113.93 -35.06
N ASN A 85 -49.58 -112.68 -35.40
CA ASN A 85 -49.43 -111.59 -34.42
C ASN A 85 -50.80 -110.99 -34.06
N ILE A 86 -51.14 -110.97 -32.77
CA ILE A 86 -52.41 -110.50 -32.22
C ILE A 86 -52.34 -109.00 -31.82
N GLY A 87 -51.16 -108.38 -31.89
CA GLY A 87 -50.94 -106.93 -31.73
C GLY A 87 -50.14 -106.56 -30.49
N SER A 88 -49.97 -105.24 -30.28
CA SER A 88 -49.32 -104.67 -29.09
C SER A 88 -50.36 -104.09 -28.13
N VAL A 89 -50.19 -104.31 -26.83
CA VAL A 89 -51.12 -103.85 -25.79
C VAL A 89 -50.31 -103.30 -24.62
N VAL A 90 -50.79 -102.22 -24.00
CA VAL A 90 -50.15 -101.67 -22.80
C VAL A 90 -50.27 -102.69 -21.66
N VAL A 91 -49.16 -102.94 -20.98
CA VAL A 91 -49.10 -103.88 -19.86
C VAL A 91 -50.16 -103.57 -18.81
N LEU A 92 -50.79 -104.62 -18.27
CA LEU A 92 -51.91 -104.57 -17.29
C LEU A 92 -53.23 -103.99 -17.82
N THR A 93 -53.37 -103.83 -19.14
CA THR A 93 -54.65 -103.51 -19.78
C THR A 93 -55.14 -104.70 -20.63
N PRO A 94 -56.46 -104.98 -20.68
CA PRO A 94 -56.98 -106.02 -21.58
C PRO A 94 -56.86 -105.57 -23.04
N GLY A 95 -56.32 -106.43 -23.91
CA GLY A 95 -56.26 -106.16 -25.35
C GLY A 95 -57.62 -106.30 -26.02
N THR A 96 -57.76 -105.85 -27.27
CA THR A 96 -59.00 -106.06 -28.03
C THR A 96 -59.07 -107.52 -28.51
N PRO A 97 -60.19 -108.26 -28.31
CA PRO A 97 -60.35 -109.62 -28.85
C PRO A 97 -60.27 -109.65 -30.38
N VAL A 98 -59.49 -110.57 -30.94
CA VAL A 98 -59.32 -110.81 -32.38
C VAL A 98 -60.17 -112.02 -32.81
N VAL A 99 -60.98 -111.87 -33.86
CA VAL A 99 -61.89 -112.91 -34.35
C VAL A 99 -61.21 -113.83 -35.37
N PHE A 100 -61.45 -115.13 -35.24
CA PHE A 100 -61.05 -116.18 -36.18
C PHE A 100 -62.26 -117.01 -36.56
N SER A 101 -62.28 -117.52 -37.80
CA SER A 101 -63.41 -118.28 -38.34
C SER A 101 -62.94 -119.67 -38.77
N ILE A 102 -63.62 -120.72 -38.32
CA ILE A 102 -63.39 -122.11 -38.75
C ILE A 102 -64.46 -122.45 -39.77
N LYS A 103 -64.07 -122.92 -40.95
CA LYS A 103 -64.97 -123.25 -42.05
C LYS A 103 -64.73 -124.67 -42.55
N ASN A 104 -65.80 -125.41 -42.79
CA ASN A 104 -65.74 -126.73 -43.42
C ASN A 104 -65.82 -126.60 -44.96
N TYR A 105 -64.80 -127.10 -45.66
CA TYR A 105 -64.77 -127.14 -47.12
C TYR A 105 -65.03 -128.54 -47.71
N GLY A 106 -65.18 -129.58 -46.88
CA GLY A 106 -65.53 -130.93 -47.31
C GLY A 106 -67.04 -131.16 -47.32
N PHE A 107 -67.54 -132.05 -48.20
CA PHE A 107 -68.98 -132.31 -48.29
C PHE A 107 -69.56 -133.06 -47.08
N GLN A 108 -68.74 -133.84 -46.38
CA GLN A 108 -69.10 -134.47 -45.11
C GLN A 108 -68.95 -133.51 -43.94
N THR A 109 -69.77 -133.71 -42.90
CA THR A 109 -69.77 -132.89 -41.68
C THR A 109 -68.42 -132.91 -40.96
N LEU A 110 -67.86 -131.72 -40.74
CA LEU A 110 -66.68 -131.49 -39.92
C LEU A 110 -67.12 -131.40 -38.45
N ASN A 111 -66.77 -132.40 -37.66
CA ASN A 111 -66.97 -132.40 -36.22
C ASN A 111 -65.69 -131.92 -35.55
N LEU A 112 -65.82 -130.87 -34.74
CA LEU A 112 -64.75 -130.35 -33.92
C LEU A 112 -64.74 -131.15 -32.60
N ASN A 113 -63.74 -132.02 -32.47
CA ASN A 113 -63.71 -133.09 -31.49
C ASN A 113 -62.62 -132.82 -30.44
N GLY A 114 -62.95 -132.05 -29.39
CA GLY A 114 -62.04 -131.84 -28.26
C GLY A 114 -62.82 -131.84 -26.95
N VAL A 115 -62.30 -132.52 -25.93
CA VAL A 115 -62.90 -132.59 -24.59
C VAL A 115 -61.84 -132.20 -23.55
N PRO A 116 -62.09 -131.25 -22.63
CA PRO A 116 -63.33 -130.47 -22.48
C PRO A 116 -63.47 -129.31 -23.48
N ASP A 117 -62.38 -128.83 -24.06
CA ASP A 117 -62.35 -127.72 -25.01
C ASP A 117 -61.93 -128.17 -26.41
N VAL A 118 -62.58 -127.61 -27.43
CA VAL A 118 -62.29 -127.89 -28.84
C VAL A 118 -61.02 -127.19 -29.31
N ILE A 119 -60.80 -125.96 -28.85
CA ILE A 119 -59.58 -125.20 -29.08
C ILE A 119 -58.77 -125.22 -27.79
N SER A 120 -57.69 -125.98 -27.80
CA SER A 120 -56.74 -126.04 -26.69
C SER A 120 -55.62 -125.02 -26.88
N LYS A 121 -55.03 -124.55 -25.79
CA LYS A 121 -53.89 -123.62 -25.80
C LYS A 121 -52.70 -124.19 -25.03
N THR A 122 -51.51 -124.00 -25.58
CA THR A 122 -50.23 -124.44 -25.02
C THR A 122 -49.17 -123.34 -25.18
N GLY A 123 -48.03 -123.49 -24.50
CA GLY A 123 -46.94 -122.51 -24.52
C GLY A 123 -46.83 -121.70 -23.22
N THR A 124 -45.66 -121.10 -23.00
CA THR A 124 -45.29 -120.45 -21.72
C THR A 124 -46.14 -119.22 -21.40
N HIS A 125 -46.66 -118.51 -22.40
CA HIS A 125 -47.50 -117.34 -22.21
C HIS A 125 -48.98 -117.59 -22.55
N ALA A 126 -49.41 -118.86 -22.68
CA ALA A 126 -50.78 -119.21 -23.07
C ALA A 126 -51.86 -118.64 -22.13
N ALA A 127 -51.52 -118.38 -20.86
CA ALA A 127 -52.43 -117.73 -19.91
C ALA A 127 -52.80 -116.29 -20.33
N LEU A 128 -51.91 -115.60 -21.05
CA LEU A 128 -52.12 -114.23 -21.51
C LEU A 128 -53.03 -114.14 -22.75
N PHE A 129 -53.36 -115.28 -23.36
CA PHE A 129 -54.28 -115.37 -24.49
C PHE A 129 -55.58 -116.04 -24.04
N THR A 130 -56.65 -115.26 -23.97
CA THR A 130 -57.99 -115.75 -23.61
C THR A 130 -58.73 -116.14 -24.87
N ILE A 131 -59.31 -117.35 -24.90
CA ILE A 131 -59.99 -117.90 -26.09
C ILE A 131 -61.47 -118.09 -25.76
N THR A 132 -62.35 -117.58 -26.62
CA THR A 132 -63.78 -117.92 -26.61
C THR A 132 -63.98 -119.12 -27.51
N GLN A 133 -64.49 -120.25 -26.99
CA GLN A 133 -64.70 -121.47 -27.79
C GLN A 133 -65.79 -121.27 -28.86
N PRO A 134 -65.72 -121.96 -30.02
CA PRO A 134 -66.75 -121.89 -31.05
C PRO A 134 -68.09 -122.45 -30.54
N SER A 135 -69.20 -121.83 -30.92
CA SER A 135 -70.55 -122.21 -30.46
C SER A 135 -71.08 -123.48 -31.10
N ASP A 136 -70.73 -123.71 -32.37
CA ASP A 136 -71.15 -124.86 -33.17
C ASP A 136 -69.98 -125.81 -33.37
N LEU A 137 -70.16 -127.07 -32.98
CA LEU A 137 -69.12 -128.10 -33.01
C LEU A 137 -69.25 -129.06 -34.18
N SER A 138 -70.28 -128.89 -35.01
CA SER A 138 -70.56 -129.73 -36.17
C SER A 138 -70.93 -128.81 -37.33
N LEU A 139 -70.06 -128.75 -38.33
CA LEU A 139 -70.20 -127.85 -39.48
C LEU A 139 -70.49 -128.67 -40.74
N SER A 140 -71.64 -128.42 -41.35
CA SER A 140 -71.97 -128.92 -42.69
C SER A 140 -71.10 -128.26 -43.75
N PHE A 141 -71.18 -128.73 -45.00
CA PHE A 141 -70.43 -128.14 -46.10
C PHE A 141 -70.63 -126.62 -46.17
N ASN A 142 -69.52 -125.88 -46.23
CA ASN A 142 -69.45 -124.42 -46.34
C ASN A 142 -69.93 -123.64 -45.11
N GLU A 143 -70.37 -124.31 -44.04
CA GLU A 143 -70.69 -123.65 -42.77
C GLU A 143 -69.43 -123.17 -42.05
N THR A 144 -69.58 -122.07 -41.31
CA THR A 144 -68.49 -121.38 -40.61
C THR A 144 -68.93 -121.08 -39.17
N VAL A 145 -68.00 -121.21 -38.22
CA VAL A 145 -68.16 -120.80 -36.82
C VAL A 145 -66.98 -119.97 -36.37
N ASP A 146 -67.25 -118.94 -35.58
CA ASP A 146 -66.22 -118.03 -35.09
C ASP A 146 -65.75 -118.37 -33.67
N PHE A 147 -64.51 -118.00 -33.39
CA PHE A 147 -63.91 -118.00 -32.06
C PHE A 147 -63.03 -116.75 -31.92
N THR A 148 -62.77 -116.28 -30.70
CA THR A 148 -61.96 -115.06 -30.51
C THR A 148 -60.77 -115.30 -29.62
N ILE A 149 -59.67 -114.59 -29.86
CA ILE A 149 -58.45 -114.60 -29.03
C ILE A 149 -58.16 -113.18 -28.54
N GLN A 150 -58.10 -112.98 -27.23
CA GLN A 150 -57.74 -111.71 -26.60
C GLN A 150 -56.37 -111.80 -25.93
N PHE A 151 -55.47 -110.86 -26.23
CA PHE A 151 -54.12 -110.79 -25.63
C PHE A 151 -54.08 -109.78 -24.47
N ASN A 152 -53.77 -110.24 -23.27
CA ASN A 152 -53.75 -109.45 -22.03
C ASN A 152 -52.35 -109.52 -21.39
N PRO A 153 -51.39 -108.67 -21.78
CA PRO A 153 -50.02 -108.73 -21.26
C PRO A 153 -49.91 -108.22 -19.83
N ASP A 154 -49.15 -108.92 -18.99
CA ASP A 154 -48.81 -108.53 -17.62
C ASP A 154 -47.40 -107.91 -17.48
N SER A 155 -46.62 -107.96 -18.55
CA SER A 155 -45.21 -107.55 -18.58
C SER A 155 -44.78 -107.17 -19.99
N LEU A 156 -43.74 -106.35 -20.08
CA LEU A 156 -43.23 -105.81 -21.35
C LEU A 156 -42.67 -106.91 -22.25
N GLY A 157 -42.62 -106.63 -23.55
CA GLY A 157 -41.99 -107.47 -24.56
C GLY A 157 -42.92 -108.51 -25.19
N GLU A 158 -42.37 -109.26 -26.16
CA GLU A 158 -43.11 -110.24 -26.96
C GLU A 158 -43.49 -111.48 -26.13
N LYS A 159 -44.74 -111.91 -26.27
CA LYS A 159 -45.37 -113.05 -25.61
C LYS A 159 -45.91 -114.01 -26.67
N THR A 160 -45.73 -115.30 -26.45
CA THR A 160 -46.03 -116.36 -27.40
C THR A 160 -46.89 -117.48 -26.82
N ALA A 161 -47.80 -118.01 -27.63
CA ALA A 161 -48.62 -119.18 -27.31
C ALA A 161 -48.87 -120.00 -28.59
N GLN A 162 -49.38 -121.22 -28.47
CA GLN A 162 -49.89 -122.01 -29.59
C GLN A 162 -51.30 -122.47 -29.27
N ILE A 163 -52.18 -122.46 -30.27
CA ILE A 163 -53.51 -123.04 -30.16
C ILE A 163 -53.63 -124.24 -31.08
N SER A 164 -54.44 -125.23 -30.70
CA SER A 164 -54.70 -126.44 -31.47
C SER A 164 -56.20 -126.72 -31.51
N ILE A 165 -56.75 -126.79 -32.72
CA ILE A 165 -58.16 -127.06 -33.01
C ILE A 165 -58.28 -128.52 -33.42
N SER A 166 -58.98 -129.33 -32.64
CA SER A 166 -59.12 -130.77 -32.92
C SER A 166 -60.40 -131.06 -33.72
N SER A 167 -60.31 -131.90 -34.75
CA SER A 167 -61.44 -132.23 -35.63
C SER A 167 -61.35 -133.62 -36.27
N ASN A 168 -62.42 -134.08 -36.90
CA ASN A 168 -62.42 -135.29 -37.73
C ASN A 168 -61.88 -135.07 -39.17
N ASP A 169 -61.24 -133.94 -39.48
CA ASP A 169 -60.51 -133.77 -40.75
C ASP A 169 -59.35 -134.79 -40.81
N PRO A 170 -59.37 -135.77 -41.73
CA PRO A 170 -58.36 -136.83 -41.77
C PRO A 170 -56.98 -136.32 -42.19
N SER A 171 -56.90 -135.19 -42.90
CA SER A 171 -55.64 -134.59 -43.33
C SER A 171 -55.00 -133.75 -42.22
N ARG A 172 -55.82 -133.13 -41.37
CA ARG A 172 -55.40 -132.24 -40.28
C ARG A 172 -56.28 -132.44 -39.04
N PRO A 173 -56.16 -133.57 -38.34
CA PRO A 173 -56.99 -133.84 -37.17
C PRO A 173 -56.72 -132.88 -36.00
N ASN A 174 -55.56 -132.21 -35.99
CA ASN A 174 -55.22 -131.15 -35.02
C ASN A 174 -54.61 -129.97 -35.77
N PHE A 175 -55.38 -128.90 -35.99
CA PHE A 175 -54.92 -127.70 -36.68
C PHE A 175 -54.30 -126.71 -35.69
N GLN A 176 -52.99 -126.44 -35.82
CA GLN A 176 -52.24 -125.58 -34.93
C GLN A 176 -52.03 -124.16 -35.48
N ILE A 177 -52.01 -123.16 -34.60
CA ILE A 177 -51.64 -121.76 -34.91
C ILE A 177 -50.73 -121.24 -33.80
N ASN A 178 -49.55 -120.70 -34.14
CA ASN A 178 -48.70 -120.00 -33.18
C ASN A 178 -49.16 -118.54 -33.05
N LEU A 179 -49.19 -118.01 -31.84
CA LEU A 179 -49.61 -116.65 -31.52
C LEU A 179 -48.43 -115.84 -31.01
N THR A 180 -48.31 -114.58 -31.44
CA THR A 180 -47.41 -113.58 -30.84
C THR A 180 -48.21 -112.34 -30.44
N GLY A 181 -47.84 -111.66 -29.36
CA GLY A 181 -48.37 -110.35 -28.95
C GLY A 181 -47.37 -109.62 -28.07
N THR A 182 -47.34 -108.28 -28.08
CA THR A 182 -46.29 -107.50 -27.39
C THR A 182 -46.85 -106.61 -26.28
N GLY A 183 -46.31 -106.72 -25.07
CA GLY A 183 -46.59 -105.77 -23.97
C GLY A 183 -45.77 -104.49 -24.10
N THR A 184 -46.40 -103.32 -24.09
CA THR A 184 -45.74 -101.98 -24.19
C THR A 184 -45.87 -101.15 -22.90
N PRO A 185 -44.94 -100.20 -22.61
CA PRO A 185 -44.97 -99.40 -21.38
C PRO A 185 -46.05 -98.33 -21.37
N VAL A 186 -46.34 -97.78 -20.18
CA VAL A 186 -47.27 -96.65 -19.99
C VAL A 186 -46.58 -95.35 -20.41
N PRO A 187 -47.16 -94.53 -21.30
CA PRO A 187 -46.57 -93.23 -21.69
C PRO A 187 -46.47 -92.24 -20.52
N THR A 188 -45.35 -91.50 -20.41
CA THR A 188 -45.11 -90.45 -19.38
C THR A 188 -44.68 -89.11 -20.01
N PRO A 189 -45.08 -87.94 -19.47
CA PRO A 189 -44.53 -86.64 -19.86
C PRO A 189 -43.10 -86.43 -19.31
N GLU A 190 -42.33 -85.50 -19.89
CA GLU A 190 -40.99 -85.08 -19.41
C GLU A 190 -40.73 -83.63 -19.83
N ILE A 191 -40.52 -82.71 -18.88
CA ILE A 191 -40.26 -81.29 -19.14
C ILE A 191 -38.77 -80.98 -19.32
N SER A 192 -38.44 -80.12 -20.28
CA SER A 192 -37.07 -79.62 -20.46
C SER A 192 -37.08 -78.15 -20.85
N LEU A 193 -36.26 -77.32 -20.19
CA LEU A 193 -36.13 -75.90 -20.52
C LEU A 193 -34.86 -75.60 -21.31
N THR A 194 -34.96 -74.68 -22.26
CA THR A 194 -33.79 -74.05 -22.89
C THR A 194 -33.85 -72.54 -22.83
N ILE A 195 -32.69 -71.92 -22.58
CA ILE A 195 -32.48 -70.48 -22.68
C ILE A 195 -31.25 -70.27 -23.55
N ALA A 196 -31.40 -69.49 -24.62
CA ALA A 196 -30.41 -69.35 -25.70
C ALA A 196 -29.98 -70.70 -26.30
N SER A 197 -30.95 -71.59 -26.53
CA SER A 197 -30.75 -72.94 -27.10
C SER A 197 -29.88 -73.89 -26.25
N VAL A 198 -29.69 -73.60 -24.96
CA VAL A 198 -28.96 -74.46 -24.02
C VAL A 198 -29.92 -74.98 -22.96
N ASP A 199 -29.88 -76.30 -22.76
CA ASP A 199 -30.67 -77.03 -21.77
C ASP A 199 -30.34 -76.58 -20.35
N ARG A 200 -31.39 -76.34 -19.55
CA ARG A 200 -31.30 -75.91 -18.16
C ARG A 200 -31.93 -76.96 -17.27
N VAL A 201 -31.35 -77.12 -16.09
CA VAL A 201 -31.86 -77.95 -15.00
C VAL A 201 -32.69 -77.10 -14.05
N SER A 202 -33.61 -77.73 -13.33
CA SER A 202 -34.40 -77.05 -12.30
C SER A 202 -33.47 -76.47 -11.22
N GLY A 203 -33.70 -75.20 -10.86
CA GLY A 203 -32.85 -74.40 -9.97
C GLY A 203 -31.79 -73.54 -10.66
N TYR A 204 -31.67 -73.58 -12.00
CA TYR A 204 -30.75 -72.70 -12.75
C TYR A 204 -31.02 -71.22 -12.50
N THR A 205 -29.96 -70.41 -12.38
CA THR A 205 -30.05 -68.94 -12.26
C THR A 205 -29.73 -68.26 -13.58
N HIS A 206 -30.69 -67.50 -14.11
CA HIS A 206 -30.46 -66.59 -15.22
C HIS A 206 -30.12 -65.18 -14.73
N THR A 207 -28.97 -64.66 -15.15
CA THR A 207 -28.53 -63.30 -14.84
C THR A 207 -28.76 -62.37 -16.03
N PHE A 208 -29.62 -61.37 -15.86
CA PHE A 208 -29.84 -60.31 -16.84
C PHE A 208 -28.66 -59.33 -16.88
N THR A 209 -28.48 -58.65 -18.03
CA THR A 209 -27.57 -57.50 -18.12
C THR A 209 -27.99 -56.38 -17.16
N SER A 210 -27.05 -55.54 -16.74
CA SER A 210 -27.40 -54.39 -15.88
C SER A 210 -28.33 -53.42 -16.61
N VAL A 211 -29.33 -52.91 -15.91
CA VAL A 211 -30.31 -51.95 -16.43
C VAL A 211 -30.36 -50.77 -15.47
N GLN A 212 -30.41 -49.55 -15.99
CA GLN A 212 -30.58 -48.36 -15.16
C GLN A 212 -31.97 -48.39 -14.50
N GLU A 213 -32.07 -47.98 -13.24
CA GLU A 213 -33.37 -47.85 -12.57
C GLU A 213 -34.35 -46.98 -13.37
N GLY A 214 -35.63 -47.37 -13.38
CA GLY A 214 -36.69 -46.72 -14.15
C GLY A 214 -36.70 -47.09 -15.64
N LEU A 215 -35.68 -47.78 -16.15
CA LEU A 215 -35.66 -48.30 -17.52
C LEU A 215 -36.06 -49.78 -17.56
N THR A 216 -36.38 -50.23 -18.77
CA THR A 216 -36.87 -51.58 -19.08
C THR A 216 -35.78 -52.34 -19.84
N GLY A 217 -35.40 -53.52 -19.35
CA GLY A 217 -34.40 -54.38 -19.99
C GLY A 217 -34.93 -55.11 -21.23
N SER A 218 -34.05 -55.86 -21.88
CA SER A 218 -34.42 -56.70 -23.04
C SER A 218 -35.18 -57.96 -22.62
N ASP A 219 -36.05 -58.46 -23.52
CA ASP A 219 -36.72 -59.75 -23.33
C ASP A 219 -35.75 -60.92 -23.44
N VAL A 220 -35.92 -61.90 -22.56
CA VAL A 220 -35.27 -63.22 -22.62
C VAL A 220 -36.34 -64.28 -22.87
N THR A 221 -36.20 -64.99 -23.99
CA THR A 221 -37.11 -66.08 -24.36
C THR A 221 -36.66 -67.39 -23.71
N VAL A 222 -37.58 -68.03 -22.99
CA VAL A 222 -37.42 -69.37 -22.41
C VAL A 222 -38.26 -70.35 -23.24
N THR A 223 -37.67 -71.45 -23.68
CA THR A 223 -38.38 -72.51 -24.42
C THR A 223 -38.58 -73.72 -23.53
N ILE A 224 -39.84 -74.09 -23.32
CA ILE A 224 -40.25 -75.35 -22.67
C ILE A 224 -40.43 -76.40 -23.76
N ARG A 225 -39.87 -77.59 -23.56
CA ARG A 225 -39.97 -78.73 -24.47
C ARG A 225 -40.53 -79.93 -23.71
N ASN A 226 -41.30 -80.75 -24.41
CA ASN A 226 -41.74 -82.04 -23.91
C ASN A 226 -40.85 -83.13 -24.53
N GLN A 227 -39.95 -83.71 -23.73
CA GLN A 227 -39.09 -84.81 -24.15
C GLN A 227 -39.70 -86.19 -23.88
N GLY A 228 -40.89 -86.22 -23.28
CA GLY A 228 -41.59 -87.44 -22.88
C GLY A 228 -42.39 -88.06 -24.02
N THR A 229 -43.09 -89.13 -23.69
CA THR A 229 -43.93 -89.90 -24.61
C THR A 229 -45.44 -89.64 -24.43
N ALA A 230 -45.85 -88.95 -23.34
CA ALA A 230 -47.20 -88.43 -23.14
C ALA A 230 -47.24 -86.89 -23.28
N ALA A 231 -48.44 -86.31 -23.34
CA ALA A 231 -48.60 -84.85 -23.40
C ALA A 231 -48.21 -84.17 -22.07
N LEU A 232 -47.39 -83.12 -22.16
CA LEU A 232 -46.96 -82.29 -21.04
C LEU A 232 -47.92 -81.11 -20.87
N ASP A 233 -48.66 -81.09 -19.78
CA ASP A 233 -49.59 -80.01 -19.43
C ASP A 233 -48.90 -78.99 -18.54
N VAL A 234 -48.55 -77.82 -19.11
CA VAL A 234 -48.05 -76.69 -18.33
C VAL A 234 -49.25 -75.93 -17.76
N SER A 235 -49.43 -76.01 -16.45
CA SER A 235 -50.61 -75.49 -15.74
C SER A 235 -50.44 -74.05 -15.27
N ASN A 236 -49.21 -73.62 -14.94
CA ASN A 236 -48.92 -72.26 -14.51
C ASN A 236 -47.46 -71.90 -14.73
N ILE A 237 -47.20 -70.63 -15.06
CA ILE A 237 -45.86 -70.01 -15.00
C ILE A 237 -46.02 -68.73 -14.20
N SER A 238 -45.36 -68.64 -13.05
CA SER A 238 -45.54 -67.51 -12.14
C SER A 238 -44.24 -67.11 -11.44
N LEU A 239 -44.11 -65.82 -11.17
CA LEU A 239 -43.12 -65.28 -10.25
C LEU A 239 -43.61 -65.52 -8.81
N VAL A 240 -42.84 -66.23 -8.00
CA VAL A 240 -43.31 -66.76 -6.70
C VAL A 240 -42.61 -66.18 -5.48
N SER A 241 -41.40 -65.64 -5.62
CA SER A 241 -40.65 -65.07 -4.49
C SER A 241 -39.54 -64.12 -4.94
N GLY A 242 -38.99 -63.36 -3.98
CA GLY A 242 -37.97 -62.34 -4.22
C GLY A 242 -38.53 -61.00 -4.69
N ASP A 243 -37.71 -60.23 -5.41
CA ASP A 243 -38.00 -58.91 -5.99
C ASP A 243 -38.91 -59.01 -7.22
N THR A 244 -40.02 -59.73 -7.12
CA THR A 244 -40.91 -60.06 -8.24
C THR A 244 -41.44 -58.83 -8.98
N SER A 245 -41.60 -57.69 -8.32
CA SER A 245 -42.04 -56.44 -8.96
C SER A 245 -40.99 -55.84 -9.91
N GLN A 246 -39.74 -56.30 -9.83
CA GLN A 246 -38.62 -55.87 -10.66
C GLN A 246 -38.45 -56.75 -11.91
N PHE A 247 -39.26 -57.80 -12.02
CA PHE A 247 -39.26 -58.70 -13.17
C PHE A 247 -40.66 -58.79 -13.74
N SER A 248 -40.76 -59.08 -15.03
CA SER A 248 -42.04 -59.37 -15.67
C SER A 248 -41.91 -60.65 -16.48
N ILE A 249 -42.97 -61.44 -16.51
CA ILE A 249 -43.09 -62.63 -17.35
C ILE A 249 -44.29 -62.45 -18.27
N THR A 250 -44.14 -62.88 -19.53
CA THR A 250 -45.23 -62.98 -20.48
C THR A 250 -45.39 -64.46 -20.83
N PRO A 251 -46.24 -65.21 -20.08
CA PRO A 251 -46.34 -66.67 -20.17
C PRO A 251 -46.88 -67.20 -21.51
N GLY A 252 -47.48 -66.34 -22.34
CA GLY A 252 -48.29 -66.77 -23.48
C GLY A 252 -49.64 -67.37 -23.05
N THR A 253 -50.31 -68.11 -23.92
CA THR A 253 -51.56 -68.82 -23.57
C THR A 253 -51.25 -70.06 -22.71
N ILE A 254 -51.79 -70.08 -21.49
CA ILE A 254 -51.72 -71.16 -20.49
C ILE A 254 -53.14 -71.40 -19.93
N PRO A 255 -53.58 -72.65 -19.63
CA PRO A 255 -52.84 -73.91 -19.72
C PRO A 255 -52.50 -74.30 -21.16
N ARG A 256 -51.34 -74.96 -21.33
CA ARG A 256 -50.83 -75.41 -22.64
C ARG A 256 -50.45 -76.88 -22.54
N SER A 257 -51.15 -77.72 -23.29
CA SER A 257 -50.74 -79.10 -23.57
C SER A 257 -49.69 -79.09 -24.68
N VAL A 258 -48.48 -79.53 -24.37
CA VAL A 258 -47.37 -79.71 -25.32
C VAL A 258 -47.31 -81.18 -25.69
N SER A 259 -47.57 -81.51 -26.96
CA SER A 259 -47.48 -82.90 -27.45
C SER A 259 -46.07 -83.47 -27.26
N ALA A 260 -45.93 -84.80 -27.18
CA ALA A 260 -44.63 -85.47 -27.14
C ALA A 260 -43.71 -84.96 -28.27
N GLY A 261 -42.47 -84.59 -27.94
CA GLY A 261 -41.49 -83.98 -28.86
C GLY A 261 -41.76 -82.51 -29.23
N GLY A 262 -42.85 -81.90 -28.75
CA GLY A 262 -43.23 -80.52 -29.01
C GLY A 262 -42.53 -79.50 -28.11
N SER A 263 -42.73 -78.21 -28.42
CA SER A 263 -42.21 -77.11 -27.59
C SER A 263 -43.14 -75.89 -27.56
N THR A 264 -42.94 -75.06 -26.54
CA THR A 264 -43.62 -73.78 -26.32
C THR A 264 -42.64 -72.76 -25.73
N THR A 265 -42.96 -71.47 -25.76
CA THR A 265 -42.10 -70.41 -25.21
C THR A 265 -42.86 -69.46 -24.30
N PHE A 266 -42.12 -68.80 -23.41
CA PHE A 266 -42.53 -67.59 -22.71
C PHE A 266 -41.36 -66.60 -22.66
N THR A 267 -41.64 -65.32 -22.38
CA THR A 267 -40.57 -64.32 -22.19
C THR A 267 -40.52 -63.83 -20.75
N MET A 268 -39.32 -63.44 -20.33
CA MET A 268 -39.06 -62.81 -19.05
C MET A 268 -38.18 -61.57 -19.24
N ARG A 269 -38.36 -60.55 -18.40
CA ARG A 269 -37.68 -59.27 -18.52
C ARG A 269 -37.36 -58.68 -17.15
N PHE A 270 -36.23 -57.96 -17.05
CA PHE A 270 -35.81 -57.20 -15.86
C PHE A 270 -36.13 -55.70 -15.99
N ASN A 271 -36.95 -55.18 -15.09
CA ASN A 271 -37.49 -53.81 -15.07
C ASN A 271 -37.24 -53.17 -13.68
N PRO A 272 -36.00 -52.78 -13.35
CA PRO A 272 -35.70 -52.28 -12.02
C PRO A 272 -36.30 -50.91 -11.75
N SER A 273 -36.86 -50.72 -10.56
CA SER A 273 -37.35 -49.45 -10.01
C SER A 273 -36.46 -48.86 -8.92
N SER A 274 -35.36 -49.55 -8.56
CA SER A 274 -34.36 -49.09 -7.58
C SER A 274 -33.01 -49.77 -7.84
N THR A 275 -31.93 -49.09 -7.51
CA THR A 275 -30.55 -49.60 -7.64
C THR A 275 -30.27 -50.88 -6.85
N GLY A 276 -29.18 -51.56 -7.24
CA GLY A 276 -28.66 -52.77 -6.60
C GLY A 276 -29.11 -54.08 -7.25
N THR A 277 -28.57 -55.19 -6.76
CA THR A 277 -28.92 -56.54 -7.22
C THR A 277 -30.35 -56.90 -6.81
N LYS A 278 -31.15 -57.36 -7.76
CA LYS A 278 -32.51 -57.87 -7.59
C LYS A 278 -32.56 -59.34 -7.96
N ALA A 279 -33.28 -60.14 -7.20
CA ALA A 279 -33.43 -61.57 -7.46
C ALA A 279 -34.88 -62.02 -7.30
N ALA A 280 -35.35 -62.90 -8.18
CA ALA A 280 -36.70 -63.46 -8.11
C ALA A 280 -36.71 -64.93 -8.55
N VAL A 281 -37.78 -65.65 -8.25
CA VAL A 281 -37.94 -67.06 -8.66
C VAL A 281 -39.18 -67.22 -9.53
N VAL A 282 -39.05 -67.94 -10.63
CA VAL A 282 -40.13 -68.38 -11.52
C VAL A 282 -40.37 -69.87 -11.28
N ASN A 283 -41.62 -70.23 -11.00
CA ASN A 283 -42.07 -71.62 -10.98
C ASN A 283 -42.88 -71.93 -12.24
N ILE A 284 -42.60 -73.07 -12.85
CA ILE A 284 -43.33 -73.64 -13.98
C ILE A 284 -43.93 -74.96 -13.50
N LEU A 285 -45.25 -74.99 -13.35
CA LEU A 285 -45.98 -76.16 -12.86
C LEU A 285 -46.43 -77.04 -14.02
N SER A 286 -46.17 -78.34 -13.95
CA SER A 286 -46.54 -79.29 -15.00
C SER A 286 -47.05 -80.63 -14.46
N ASN A 287 -47.62 -81.47 -15.35
CA ASN A 287 -48.01 -82.84 -15.04
C ASN A 287 -46.84 -83.85 -15.13
N ASP A 288 -45.60 -83.35 -15.23
CA ASP A 288 -44.41 -84.17 -15.10
C ASP A 288 -44.24 -84.69 -13.68
N GLY A 289 -44.10 -86.00 -13.51
CA GLY A 289 -44.24 -86.66 -12.22
C GLY A 289 -43.08 -86.40 -11.26
N ASP A 290 -41.87 -86.37 -11.80
CA ASP A 290 -40.62 -86.11 -11.06
C ASP A 290 -40.18 -84.64 -11.13
N GLU A 291 -40.57 -83.90 -12.17
CA GLU A 291 -40.35 -82.45 -12.32
C GLU A 291 -41.65 -81.61 -12.31
N SER A 292 -42.60 -81.97 -11.44
CA SER A 292 -43.91 -81.29 -11.34
C SER A 292 -43.85 -79.77 -11.10
N THR A 293 -42.72 -79.28 -10.55
CA THR A 293 -42.38 -77.86 -10.47
C THR A 293 -40.96 -77.64 -10.96
N PHE A 294 -40.83 -77.03 -12.14
CA PHE A 294 -39.53 -76.58 -12.64
C PHE A 294 -39.24 -75.16 -12.12
N VAL A 295 -38.10 -74.98 -11.44
CA VAL A 295 -37.71 -73.73 -10.79
C VAL A 295 -36.66 -73.02 -11.64
N LEU A 296 -36.86 -71.72 -11.90
CA LEU A 296 -35.89 -70.84 -12.56
C LEU A 296 -35.61 -69.63 -11.67
N ASN A 297 -34.38 -69.47 -11.22
CA ASN A 297 -33.94 -68.31 -10.44
C ASN A 297 -33.55 -67.17 -11.41
N LEU A 298 -33.88 -65.95 -11.05
CA LEU A 298 -33.59 -64.73 -11.79
C LEU A 298 -32.68 -63.82 -10.96
N SER A 299 -31.71 -63.17 -11.61
CA SER A 299 -30.86 -62.14 -11.00
C SER A 299 -30.62 -61.01 -11.98
N GLY A 300 -30.62 -59.76 -11.53
CA GLY A 300 -30.30 -58.59 -12.35
C GLY A 300 -29.73 -57.47 -11.49
N ASN A 301 -28.82 -56.67 -12.02
CA ASN A 301 -28.24 -55.53 -11.28
C ASN A 301 -28.77 -54.20 -11.82
N ALA A 302 -29.35 -53.40 -10.94
CA ALA A 302 -29.86 -52.08 -11.28
C ALA A 302 -28.80 -50.99 -11.01
N THR A 303 -28.45 -50.20 -12.02
CA THR A 303 -27.52 -49.07 -11.87
C THR A 303 -28.28 -47.76 -11.61
N ALA A 304 -27.65 -46.83 -10.88
CA ALA A 304 -28.23 -45.50 -10.63
C ALA A 304 -28.43 -44.73 -11.94
N ALA A 305 -29.44 -43.86 -11.98
CA ALA A 305 -29.58 -42.89 -13.05
C ALA A 305 -28.43 -41.86 -13.04
N PRO A 306 -27.96 -41.36 -14.20
CA PRO A 306 -26.97 -40.30 -14.22
C PRO A 306 -27.47 -39.05 -13.49
N ALA A 307 -26.69 -38.53 -12.55
CA ALA A 307 -27.00 -37.35 -11.74
C ALA A 307 -25.82 -36.36 -11.77
N PRO A 308 -26.08 -35.04 -11.78
CA PRO A 308 -25.03 -34.05 -11.54
C PRO A 308 -24.62 -34.08 -10.06
N GLU A 309 -23.39 -33.66 -9.76
CA GLU A 309 -22.90 -33.45 -8.38
C GLU A 309 -22.12 -32.13 -8.37
N ILE A 310 -22.61 -31.10 -7.69
CA ILE A 310 -21.96 -29.79 -7.66
C ILE A 310 -20.91 -29.71 -6.54
N ASN A 311 -19.77 -29.09 -6.81
CA ASN A 311 -18.81 -28.75 -5.76
C ASN A 311 -18.18 -27.39 -6.03
N VAL A 312 -18.01 -26.56 -5.00
CA VAL A 312 -17.35 -25.25 -5.11
C VAL A 312 -16.01 -25.29 -4.41
N VAL A 313 -14.94 -24.91 -5.12
CA VAL A 313 -13.58 -24.83 -4.56
C VAL A 313 -12.95 -23.47 -4.78
N LEU A 314 -11.96 -23.13 -3.97
CA LEU A 314 -11.06 -22.01 -4.23
C LEU A 314 -10.05 -22.38 -5.32
N VAL A 315 -9.81 -21.50 -6.28
CA VAL A 315 -8.84 -21.78 -7.36
C VAL A 315 -7.40 -21.83 -6.85
N SER A 316 -7.07 -21.06 -5.80
CA SER A 316 -5.70 -20.94 -5.29
C SER A 316 -5.14 -22.21 -4.64
N ASN A 317 -5.98 -23.01 -3.98
CA ASN A 317 -5.56 -24.21 -3.25
C ASN A 317 -6.47 -25.42 -3.46
N LEU A 318 -7.52 -25.31 -4.29
CA LEU A 318 -8.55 -26.33 -4.51
C LEU A 318 -9.24 -26.81 -3.23
N GLY A 319 -9.23 -26.01 -2.17
CA GLY A 319 -9.97 -26.27 -0.95
C GLY A 319 -11.49 -26.16 -1.20
N THR A 320 -12.23 -27.18 -0.77
CA THR A 320 -13.70 -27.22 -0.90
C THR A 320 -14.38 -26.25 0.05
N ILE A 321 -15.35 -25.50 -0.44
CA ILE A 321 -16.28 -24.70 0.35
C ILE A 321 -17.59 -25.47 0.35
N ALA A 322 -17.88 -26.18 1.44
CA ALA A 322 -19.08 -27.00 1.56
C ALA A 322 -20.38 -26.17 1.39
N ASN A 323 -21.46 -26.83 0.98
CA ASN A 323 -22.80 -26.24 0.98
C ASN A 323 -23.19 -25.85 2.42
N GLY A 324 -23.63 -24.61 2.62
CA GLY A 324 -23.82 -23.98 3.93
C GLY A 324 -22.53 -23.50 4.63
N GLY A 325 -21.37 -23.68 4.01
CA GLY A 325 -20.06 -23.29 4.55
C GLY A 325 -19.80 -21.77 4.50
N SER A 326 -18.54 -21.38 4.70
CA SER A 326 -18.14 -19.97 4.67
C SER A 326 -16.76 -19.73 4.08
N TYR A 327 -16.57 -18.57 3.46
CA TYR A 327 -15.27 -18.03 3.07
C TYR A 327 -15.09 -16.61 3.62
N ASN A 328 -13.90 -16.30 4.15
CA ASN A 328 -13.56 -14.97 4.64
C ASN A 328 -12.53 -14.31 3.73
N PHE A 329 -12.89 -13.15 3.18
CA PHE A 329 -11.99 -12.32 2.40
C PHE A 329 -10.92 -11.68 3.30
N PRO A 330 -9.72 -11.40 2.77
CA PRO A 330 -8.72 -10.62 3.50
C PRO A 330 -9.26 -9.27 3.95
N THR A 331 -8.78 -8.78 5.10
CA THR A 331 -9.09 -7.43 5.57
C THR A 331 -8.58 -6.40 4.59
N VAL A 332 -9.42 -5.42 4.25
CA VAL A 332 -9.06 -4.27 3.40
C VAL A 332 -9.54 -2.98 4.05
N ALA A 333 -9.04 -1.82 3.62
CA ALA A 333 -9.52 -0.54 4.15
C ALA A 333 -10.94 -0.22 3.65
N ALA A 334 -11.75 0.44 4.47
CA ALA A 334 -13.04 0.97 4.03
C ALA A 334 -12.88 1.90 2.81
N THR A 335 -13.85 1.88 1.91
CA THR A 335 -13.91 2.61 0.63
C THR A 335 -12.96 2.13 -0.48
N VAL A 336 -12.19 1.06 -0.27
CA VAL A 336 -11.36 0.50 -1.34
C VAL A 336 -12.23 -0.05 -2.47
N THR A 337 -11.97 0.40 -3.69
CA THR A 337 -12.71 -0.06 -4.88
C THR A 337 -11.97 -1.13 -5.67
N ASN A 338 -10.67 -1.32 -5.47
CA ASN A 338 -9.87 -2.24 -6.29
C ASN A 338 -9.13 -3.30 -5.44
N ALA A 339 -9.80 -3.84 -4.42
CA ALA A 339 -9.28 -5.00 -3.70
C ALA A 339 -9.07 -6.20 -4.66
N THR A 340 -8.19 -7.11 -4.28
CA THR A 340 -7.95 -8.34 -5.05
C THR A 340 -9.22 -9.19 -5.13
N ALA A 341 -9.58 -9.64 -6.34
CA ALA A 341 -10.68 -10.58 -6.52
C ALA A 341 -10.26 -12.00 -6.13
N ILE A 342 -11.18 -12.78 -5.56
CA ILE A 342 -11.00 -14.19 -5.23
C ILE A 342 -11.72 -15.04 -6.27
N ASP A 343 -10.99 -16.01 -6.81
CA ASP A 343 -11.48 -16.93 -7.84
C ASP A 343 -12.03 -18.21 -7.21
N PHE A 344 -13.29 -18.48 -7.51
CA PHE A 344 -14.02 -19.69 -7.15
C PHE A 344 -14.21 -20.55 -8.40
N ARG A 345 -14.33 -21.86 -8.19
CA ARG A 345 -14.54 -22.85 -9.24
C ARG A 345 -15.70 -23.77 -8.90
N ILE A 346 -16.73 -23.75 -9.74
CA ILE A 346 -17.85 -24.70 -9.73
C ILE A 346 -17.42 -25.93 -10.52
N GLN A 347 -17.43 -27.09 -9.88
CA GLN A 347 -17.11 -28.38 -10.47
C GLN A 347 -18.38 -29.20 -10.60
N ASN A 348 -18.48 -29.97 -11.68
CA ASN A 348 -19.43 -31.05 -11.78
C ASN A 348 -18.70 -32.38 -11.58
N GLN A 349 -18.83 -32.98 -10.41
CA GLN A 349 -18.24 -34.27 -10.05
C GLN A 349 -19.15 -35.45 -10.43
N GLY A 350 -20.38 -35.17 -10.86
CA GLY A 350 -21.37 -36.16 -11.25
C GLY A 350 -21.18 -36.64 -12.69
N ASN A 351 -22.06 -37.52 -13.13
CA ASN A 351 -22.03 -38.15 -14.44
C ASN A 351 -23.15 -37.67 -15.39
N ALA A 352 -23.94 -36.67 -14.99
CA ALA A 352 -24.86 -35.93 -15.85
C ALA A 352 -24.47 -34.44 -15.95
N ASN A 353 -25.12 -33.68 -16.84
CA ASN A 353 -24.90 -32.22 -16.96
C ASN A 353 -25.43 -31.47 -15.72
N LEU A 354 -24.58 -30.65 -15.12
CA LEU A 354 -24.97 -29.68 -14.10
C LEU A 354 -25.48 -28.40 -14.77
N ASN A 355 -26.79 -28.19 -14.70
CA ASN A 355 -27.48 -27.02 -15.20
C ASN A 355 -27.61 -25.99 -14.09
N LEU A 356 -27.23 -24.74 -14.36
CA LEU A 356 -27.43 -23.61 -13.46
C LEU A 356 -28.72 -22.91 -13.89
N THR A 357 -29.63 -22.64 -12.97
CA THR A 357 -31.05 -22.39 -13.30
C THR A 357 -31.50 -20.94 -13.12
N SER A 358 -30.66 -20.06 -12.54
CA SER A 358 -30.98 -18.64 -12.32
C SER A 358 -30.51 -17.70 -13.45
N ALA A 359 -30.91 -17.93 -14.70
CA ALA A 359 -30.55 -17.03 -15.80
C ALA A 359 -31.12 -15.60 -15.59
N PRO A 360 -30.41 -14.52 -15.99
CA PRO A 360 -29.07 -14.50 -16.60
C PRO A 360 -27.91 -14.55 -15.59
N ASN A 361 -28.19 -14.48 -14.29
CA ASN A 361 -27.19 -14.38 -13.23
C ASN A 361 -27.12 -15.69 -12.43
N TYR A 362 -26.35 -16.65 -12.91
CA TYR A 362 -26.30 -17.99 -12.32
C TYR A 362 -25.69 -18.05 -10.92
N VAL A 363 -24.76 -17.15 -10.60
CA VAL A 363 -24.23 -16.94 -9.25
C VAL A 363 -24.84 -15.67 -8.68
N GLN A 364 -25.65 -15.83 -7.62
CA GLN A 364 -26.29 -14.73 -6.91
C GLN A 364 -25.50 -14.36 -5.65
N ILE A 365 -25.28 -13.07 -5.44
CA ILE A 365 -24.83 -12.51 -4.16
C ILE A 365 -26.05 -11.90 -3.48
N THR A 366 -26.40 -12.39 -2.29
CA THR A 366 -27.60 -12.00 -1.55
C THR A 366 -27.25 -11.70 -0.10
N GLY A 367 -28.21 -11.18 0.68
CA GLY A 367 -28.00 -10.78 2.07
C GLY A 367 -27.77 -9.28 2.25
N THR A 368 -27.56 -8.87 3.50
CA THR A 368 -27.57 -7.46 3.92
C THR A 368 -26.43 -6.64 3.33
N ASP A 369 -25.21 -7.20 3.24
CA ASP A 369 -24.05 -6.51 2.69
C ASP A 369 -23.70 -6.97 1.28
N ALA A 370 -24.65 -7.52 0.52
CA ALA A 370 -24.41 -8.03 -0.83
C ALA A 370 -23.80 -6.97 -1.78
N ASN A 371 -24.18 -5.70 -1.62
CA ASN A 371 -23.63 -4.58 -2.38
C ASN A 371 -22.16 -4.25 -2.06
N GLN A 372 -21.59 -4.86 -1.01
CA GLN A 372 -20.17 -4.75 -0.65
C GLN A 372 -19.32 -5.85 -1.32
N PHE A 373 -19.94 -6.76 -2.08
CA PHE A 373 -19.24 -7.80 -2.83
C PHE A 373 -19.65 -7.70 -4.30
N GLU A 374 -18.66 -7.68 -5.18
CA GLU A 374 -18.86 -7.44 -6.61
C GLU A 374 -18.40 -8.66 -7.40
N PHE A 375 -19.24 -9.09 -8.34
CA PHE A 375 -18.82 -10.06 -9.36
C PHE A 375 -17.80 -9.41 -10.31
N VAL A 376 -16.66 -10.07 -10.53
CA VAL A 376 -15.62 -9.61 -11.46
C VAL A 376 -15.64 -10.47 -12.72
N GLY A 377 -15.84 -9.83 -13.88
CA GLY A 377 -15.88 -10.51 -15.18
C GLY A 377 -17.27 -11.00 -15.58
N SER A 378 -17.34 -12.11 -16.32
CA SER A 378 -18.59 -12.71 -16.81
C SER A 378 -19.10 -13.84 -15.92
N GLN A 379 -20.42 -13.94 -15.75
CA GLN A 379 -21.08 -15.07 -15.09
C GLN A 379 -20.65 -16.43 -15.70
N PRO A 380 -20.57 -17.50 -14.90
CA PRO A 380 -20.24 -18.83 -15.42
C PRO A 380 -21.32 -19.31 -16.39
N THR A 381 -20.93 -20.07 -17.41
CA THR A 381 -21.85 -20.62 -18.41
C THR A 381 -22.42 -21.97 -18.00
N THR A 382 -23.63 -22.28 -18.48
CA THR A 382 -24.32 -23.55 -18.24
C THR A 382 -24.72 -24.21 -19.58
N PRO A 383 -24.78 -25.55 -19.70
CA PRO A 383 -24.44 -26.59 -18.71
C PRO A 383 -22.95 -26.75 -18.44
N ILE A 384 -22.61 -27.25 -17.24
CA ILE A 384 -21.29 -27.76 -16.90
C ILE A 384 -21.33 -29.29 -17.12
N ALA A 385 -20.64 -29.78 -18.14
CA ALA A 385 -20.56 -31.21 -18.43
C ALA A 385 -19.91 -32.00 -17.30
N SER A 386 -20.15 -33.32 -17.25
CA SER A 386 -19.50 -34.22 -16.29
C SER A 386 -17.97 -34.03 -16.28
N ALA A 387 -17.37 -34.07 -15.09
CA ALA A 387 -15.94 -33.85 -14.83
C ALA A 387 -15.38 -32.48 -15.30
N SER A 388 -16.23 -31.55 -15.74
CA SER A 388 -15.85 -30.20 -16.14
C SER A 388 -16.10 -29.18 -15.04
N PHE A 389 -15.60 -27.96 -15.23
CA PHE A 389 -15.74 -26.87 -14.27
C PHE A 389 -15.95 -25.51 -14.95
N ARG A 390 -16.37 -24.52 -14.16
CA ARG A 390 -16.42 -23.10 -14.53
C ARG A 390 -15.92 -22.26 -13.37
N ASN A 391 -15.20 -21.18 -13.69
CA ASN A 391 -14.71 -20.24 -12.68
C ASN A 391 -15.61 -19.01 -12.63
N PHE A 392 -15.65 -18.37 -11.46
CA PHE A 392 -16.19 -17.04 -11.26
C PHE A 392 -15.38 -16.32 -10.19
N SER A 393 -15.37 -15.00 -10.24
CA SER A 393 -14.54 -14.19 -9.35
C SER A 393 -15.40 -13.20 -8.59
N ILE A 394 -15.12 -13.04 -7.29
CA ILE A 394 -15.82 -12.07 -6.44
C ILE A 394 -14.78 -11.18 -5.76
N ARG A 395 -15.08 -9.89 -5.65
CA ARG A 395 -14.23 -8.88 -5.01
C ARG A 395 -14.97 -8.23 -3.86
N PHE A 396 -14.30 -8.11 -2.71
CA PHE A 396 -14.80 -7.37 -1.55
C PHE A 396 -14.51 -5.87 -1.71
N ARG A 397 -15.56 -5.03 -1.69
CA ARG A 397 -15.53 -3.57 -1.88
C ARG A 397 -16.29 -2.87 -0.76
N PRO A 398 -15.78 -2.88 0.48
CA PRO A 398 -16.48 -2.24 1.58
C PRO A 398 -16.55 -0.72 1.41
N THR A 399 -17.65 -0.13 1.82
CA THR A 399 -17.94 1.31 1.82
C THR A 399 -17.84 1.93 3.21
N THR A 400 -17.97 1.11 4.26
CA THR A 400 -17.88 1.50 5.67
C THR A 400 -17.04 0.49 6.44
N GLU A 401 -16.44 0.94 7.54
CA GLU A 401 -15.68 0.10 8.47
C GLU A 401 -16.56 -1.03 9.07
N GLY A 402 -15.91 -2.10 9.52
CA GLY A 402 -16.55 -3.22 10.23
C GLY A 402 -16.70 -4.49 9.39
N ALA A 403 -17.23 -5.53 10.04
CA ALA A 403 -17.51 -6.82 9.40
C ALA A 403 -18.70 -6.70 8.43
N LYS A 404 -18.56 -7.32 7.25
CA LYS A 404 -19.58 -7.40 6.20
C LYS A 404 -19.88 -8.86 5.90
N THR A 405 -21.15 -9.18 5.69
CA THR A 405 -21.59 -10.55 5.38
C THR A 405 -22.60 -10.59 4.25
N ALA A 406 -22.41 -11.54 3.35
CA ALA A 406 -23.33 -11.86 2.27
C ALA A 406 -23.36 -13.37 2.05
N SER A 407 -24.34 -13.85 1.29
CA SER A 407 -24.49 -15.26 0.92
C SER A 407 -24.41 -15.41 -0.59
N ILE A 408 -23.61 -16.39 -1.04
CA ILE A 408 -23.61 -16.87 -2.41
C ILE A 408 -24.66 -17.95 -2.54
N SER A 409 -25.47 -17.88 -3.60
CA SER A 409 -26.47 -18.88 -3.95
C SER A 409 -26.37 -19.25 -5.43
N ILE A 410 -26.23 -20.53 -5.71
CA ILE A 410 -26.09 -21.10 -7.05
C ILE A 410 -27.21 -22.12 -7.25
N ALA A 411 -28.33 -21.68 -7.81
CA ALA A 411 -29.44 -22.59 -8.15
C ALA A 411 -29.01 -23.51 -9.30
N ASN A 412 -29.24 -24.80 -9.13
CA ASN A 412 -28.76 -25.83 -10.04
C ASN A 412 -29.72 -27.04 -10.10
N ASN A 413 -29.34 -28.15 -10.74
CA ASN A 413 -30.17 -29.37 -10.87
C ASN A 413 -29.61 -30.57 -10.11
N ASP A 414 -28.71 -30.36 -9.17
CA ASP A 414 -28.30 -31.35 -8.19
C ASP A 414 -29.33 -31.46 -7.06
N SER A 415 -29.88 -32.64 -6.87
CA SER A 415 -31.10 -32.83 -6.08
C SER A 415 -30.94 -32.61 -4.58
N ASN A 416 -29.74 -32.83 -4.03
CA ASN A 416 -29.42 -32.70 -2.61
C ASN A 416 -28.71 -31.36 -2.28
N GLU A 417 -28.20 -30.65 -3.28
CA GLU A 417 -27.42 -29.42 -3.11
C GLU A 417 -27.90 -28.26 -4.01
N ASN A 418 -29.22 -28.18 -4.21
CA ASN A 418 -29.87 -27.10 -4.94
C ASN A 418 -30.79 -26.24 -4.03
N PRO A 419 -30.51 -24.93 -3.86
CA PRO A 419 -29.33 -24.22 -4.35
C PRO A 419 -28.07 -24.59 -3.56
N TYR A 420 -26.90 -24.47 -4.20
CA TYR A 420 -25.61 -24.56 -3.50
C TYR A 420 -25.32 -23.19 -2.89
N THR A 421 -25.22 -23.13 -1.57
CA THR A 421 -25.08 -21.87 -0.83
C THR A 421 -23.84 -21.86 0.02
N PHE A 422 -23.23 -20.69 0.22
CA PHE A 422 -22.20 -20.49 1.24
C PHE A 422 -22.13 -19.01 1.64
N THR A 423 -21.66 -18.75 2.85
CA THR A 423 -21.51 -17.38 3.35
C THR A 423 -20.16 -16.80 2.92
N ILE A 424 -20.14 -15.56 2.49
CA ILE A 424 -18.92 -14.78 2.33
C ILE A 424 -18.87 -13.68 3.38
N THR A 425 -17.71 -13.53 4.01
CA THR A 425 -17.44 -12.52 5.03
C THR A 425 -16.22 -11.71 4.63
N GLY A 426 -16.11 -10.49 5.14
CA GLY A 426 -14.91 -9.67 5.01
C GLY A 426 -14.92 -8.55 6.06
N THR A 427 -13.75 -8.12 6.51
CA THR A 427 -13.63 -7.02 7.48
C THR A 427 -13.03 -5.80 6.81
N ALA A 428 -13.71 -4.66 6.94
CA ALA A 428 -13.17 -3.38 6.53
C ALA A 428 -12.49 -2.71 7.73
N GLY A 429 -11.19 -2.39 7.62
CA GLY A 429 -10.49 -1.52 8.56
C GLY A 429 -10.77 -0.03 8.29
N PRO A 430 -10.23 0.89 9.10
CA PRO A 430 -10.41 2.33 8.89
C PRO A 430 -9.91 2.75 7.50
N ALA A 431 -10.61 3.71 6.88
CA ALA A 431 -10.20 4.28 5.61
C ALA A 431 -8.85 5.01 5.76
N PRO A 432 -7.99 5.04 4.73
CA PRO A 432 -6.73 5.76 4.84
C PRO A 432 -6.99 7.25 5.03
N ALA A 433 -6.47 7.83 6.11
CA ALA A 433 -6.60 9.24 6.44
C ALA A 433 -5.22 9.84 6.75
N PRO A 434 -4.94 11.09 6.32
CA PRO A 434 -3.78 11.81 6.81
C PRO A 434 -4.01 12.22 8.26
N GLU A 435 -2.93 12.36 9.04
CA GLU A 435 -2.97 12.89 10.41
C GLU A 435 -1.80 13.87 10.55
N ILE A 436 -2.08 15.15 10.81
CA ILE A 436 -1.05 16.19 10.92
C ILE A 436 -0.61 16.40 12.38
N ASN A 437 0.71 16.39 12.61
CA ASN A 437 1.29 16.76 13.90
C ASN A 437 2.37 17.84 13.73
N LEU A 438 2.44 18.80 14.66
CA LEU A 438 3.46 19.85 14.67
C LEU A 438 4.40 19.72 15.86
N ILE A 439 5.70 19.83 15.61
CA ILE A 439 6.73 19.81 16.64
C ILE A 439 7.60 21.07 16.53
N ALA A 440 7.81 21.76 17.65
CA ALA A 440 8.86 22.77 17.77
C ALA A 440 9.60 22.59 19.10
N ASN A 441 10.92 22.80 19.10
CA ASN A 441 11.78 22.60 20.28
C ASN A 441 11.59 21.21 20.94
N SER A 442 11.37 20.18 20.13
CA SER A 442 11.10 18.80 20.58
C SER A 442 9.81 18.61 21.40
N VAL A 443 8.86 19.54 21.30
CA VAL A 443 7.55 19.47 21.95
C VAL A 443 6.45 19.46 20.90
N ASP A 444 5.51 18.52 21.02
CA ASP A 444 4.30 18.47 20.20
C ASP A 444 3.39 19.68 20.52
N ILE A 445 2.86 20.30 19.47
CA ILE A 445 1.98 21.46 19.58
C ILE A 445 0.63 21.07 18.99
N ALA A 446 -0.36 20.87 19.84
CA ALA A 446 -1.73 20.59 19.42
C ALA A 446 -2.33 21.75 18.59
N SER A 447 -3.29 21.43 17.72
CA SER A 447 -4.06 22.44 16.99
C SER A 447 -4.83 23.35 17.96
N ALA A 448 -4.87 24.64 17.66
CA ALA A 448 -5.29 25.74 18.54
C ALA A 448 -4.47 25.88 19.85
N GLY A 449 -3.37 25.13 19.99
CA GLY A 449 -2.43 25.24 21.09
C GLY A 449 -1.50 26.46 20.95
N SER A 450 -0.49 26.54 21.82
CA SER A 450 0.49 27.61 21.83
C SER A 450 1.90 27.06 21.70
N MET A 451 2.68 27.67 20.82
CA MET A 451 4.13 27.46 20.77
C MET A 451 4.79 28.12 21.98
N THR A 452 5.94 27.59 22.42
CA THR A 452 6.83 28.29 23.34
C THR A 452 7.10 29.71 22.84
N SER A 453 6.97 30.69 23.74
CA SER A 453 7.19 32.09 23.37
C SER A 453 8.60 32.34 22.85
N PHE A 454 8.73 33.28 21.91
CA PHE A 454 10.02 33.80 21.45
C PHE A 454 10.79 34.59 22.52
N GLY A 455 10.21 34.76 23.72
CA GLY A 455 10.80 35.49 24.83
C GLY A 455 10.72 37.00 24.64
N THR A 456 11.63 37.70 25.29
CA THR A 456 11.76 39.17 25.20
C THR A 456 12.77 39.52 24.12
N VAL A 457 12.36 40.32 23.14
CA VAL A 457 13.20 40.75 22.02
C VAL A 457 13.09 42.27 21.91
N ARG A 458 14.24 42.92 21.69
CA ARG A 458 14.29 44.36 21.49
C ARG A 458 13.49 44.76 20.25
N VAL A 459 12.70 45.82 20.35
CA VAL A 459 11.96 46.39 19.21
C VAL A 459 12.93 46.76 18.09
N GLY A 460 12.58 46.39 16.85
CA GLY A 460 13.45 46.58 15.70
C GLY A 460 14.60 45.58 15.56
N SER A 461 14.73 44.62 16.47
CA SER A 461 15.64 43.47 16.37
C SER A 461 14.86 42.17 16.12
N ALA A 462 15.55 41.15 15.59
CA ALA A 462 14.97 39.84 15.33
C ALA A 462 15.38 38.80 16.38
N SER A 463 14.45 37.90 16.72
CA SER A 463 14.75 36.66 17.44
C SER A 463 15.59 35.71 16.58
N ALA A 464 16.15 34.68 17.21
CA ALA A 464 16.53 33.47 16.47
C ALA A 464 15.30 32.87 15.77
N SER A 465 15.49 32.25 14.61
CA SER A 465 14.42 31.56 13.92
C SER A 465 14.12 30.23 14.61
N THR A 466 12.85 29.93 14.84
CA THR A 466 12.39 28.63 15.37
C THR A 466 11.96 27.74 14.21
N THR A 467 12.56 26.56 14.13
CA THR A 467 12.15 25.52 13.17
C THR A 467 10.95 24.76 13.71
N VAL A 468 9.92 24.62 12.87
CA VAL A 468 8.72 23.84 13.13
C VAL A 468 8.67 22.69 12.14
N THR A 469 8.48 21.48 12.64
CA THR A 469 8.33 20.27 11.86
C THR A 469 6.87 19.92 11.71
N ILE A 470 6.41 19.75 10.47
CA ILE A 470 5.10 19.23 10.10
C ILE A 470 5.27 17.74 9.81
N GLN A 471 4.67 16.88 10.61
CA GLN A 471 4.67 15.43 10.41
C GLN A 471 3.33 14.96 9.88
N ASN A 472 3.37 13.92 9.05
CA ASN A 472 2.18 13.14 8.72
C ASN A 472 2.27 11.77 9.41
N THR A 473 1.58 11.64 10.54
CA THR A 473 1.53 10.41 11.35
C THR A 473 0.42 9.45 10.87
N GLY A 474 -0.40 9.88 9.91
CA GLY A 474 -1.48 9.10 9.31
C GLY A 474 -0.99 8.10 8.26
N ASN A 475 -1.93 7.39 7.65
CA ASN A 475 -1.66 6.34 6.65
C ASN A 475 -2.08 6.73 5.22
N ALA A 476 -2.53 7.96 5.01
CA ALA A 476 -2.71 8.57 3.69
C ALA A 476 -1.80 9.80 3.49
N THR A 477 -1.77 10.36 2.27
CA THR A 477 -0.96 11.56 1.98
C THR A 477 -1.61 12.82 2.56
N LEU A 478 -0.84 13.57 3.36
CA LEU A 478 -1.22 14.89 3.86
C LEU A 478 -0.89 15.94 2.80
N ASN A 479 -1.91 16.67 2.35
CA ASN A 479 -1.81 17.75 1.37
C ASN A 479 -1.94 19.09 2.10
N LEU A 480 -0.92 19.95 1.99
CA LEU A 480 -0.94 21.33 2.47
C LEU A 480 -1.59 22.20 1.39
N THR A 481 -2.84 22.60 1.61
CA THR A 481 -3.73 23.21 0.60
C THR A 481 -3.66 24.73 0.57
N GLY A 482 -3.04 25.36 1.57
CA GLY A 482 -2.90 26.81 1.66
C GLY A 482 -1.94 27.41 0.63
N THR A 483 -2.21 28.65 0.21
CA THR A 483 -1.31 29.49 -0.60
C THR A 483 -1.16 30.87 0.06
N PRO A 484 -0.09 31.14 0.83
CA PRO A 484 1.04 30.25 1.15
C PRO A 484 0.65 29.05 2.04
N ARG A 485 1.49 28.01 2.08
CA ARG A 485 1.23 26.76 2.82
C ARG A 485 1.12 27.01 4.34
N VAL A 486 1.95 27.91 4.84
CA VAL A 486 1.86 28.45 6.20
C VAL A 486 1.61 29.95 6.10
N SER A 487 0.58 30.45 6.76
CA SER A 487 0.23 31.87 6.81
C SER A 487 0.12 32.35 8.25
N ILE A 488 0.37 33.63 8.49
CA ILE A 488 0.24 34.28 9.81
C ILE A 488 -1.01 35.16 9.77
N VAL A 489 -1.86 35.01 10.77
CA VAL A 489 -3.18 35.65 10.88
C VAL A 489 -3.41 36.14 12.32
N GLY A 490 -4.43 36.99 12.50
CA GLY A 490 -4.81 37.51 13.81
C GLY A 490 -4.09 38.82 14.16
N GLY A 491 -3.73 38.98 15.44
CA GLY A 491 -3.05 40.17 15.94
C GLY A 491 -1.57 40.23 15.53
N ASN A 492 -1.00 41.44 15.51
CA ASN A 492 0.44 41.69 15.39
C ASN A 492 1.19 40.92 14.29
N THR A 493 0.52 40.63 13.16
CA THR A 493 1.08 39.77 12.10
C THR A 493 2.36 40.31 11.49
N SER A 494 2.55 41.63 11.46
CA SER A 494 3.78 42.30 11.01
C SER A 494 5.02 41.93 11.82
N ASP A 495 4.83 41.43 13.04
CA ASP A 495 5.92 41.14 13.97
C ASP A 495 6.37 39.69 13.88
N PHE A 496 5.67 38.85 13.14
CA PHE A 496 6.01 37.45 12.94
C PHE A 496 6.21 37.18 11.46
N GLN A 497 7.28 36.48 11.12
CA GLN A 497 7.63 36.19 9.74
C GLN A 497 7.85 34.70 9.56
N ILE A 498 7.25 34.12 8.51
CA ILE A 498 7.66 32.81 8.00
C ILE A 498 8.91 33.01 7.15
N VAL A 499 10.07 32.64 7.69
CA VAL A 499 11.39 32.83 7.06
C VAL A 499 11.62 31.82 5.95
N SER A 500 11.12 30.59 6.11
CA SER A 500 11.10 29.57 5.05
C SER A 500 9.77 28.82 5.06
N GLN A 501 9.18 28.62 3.89
CA GLN A 501 7.99 27.78 3.71
C GLN A 501 8.38 26.30 3.61
N PRO A 502 7.45 25.36 3.89
CA PRO A 502 7.65 23.94 3.57
C PRO A 502 8.07 23.77 2.12
N SER A 503 9.03 22.89 1.83
CA SER A 503 9.59 22.73 0.47
C SER A 503 8.61 22.10 -0.54
N ALA A 504 7.64 21.31 -0.07
CA ALA A 504 6.61 20.67 -0.88
C ALA A 504 5.19 20.92 -0.31
N SER A 505 4.17 20.66 -1.12
CA SER A 505 2.75 20.74 -0.72
C SER A 505 2.17 19.40 -0.26
N THR A 506 2.95 18.33 -0.26
CA THR A 506 2.49 16.99 0.07
C THR A 506 3.49 16.30 0.99
N ILE A 507 2.99 15.58 1.99
CA ILE A 507 3.78 14.80 2.95
C ILE A 507 3.24 13.37 2.91
N ASN A 508 4.07 12.44 2.45
CA ASN A 508 3.74 11.01 2.47
C ASN A 508 3.57 10.52 3.92
N SER A 509 2.83 9.43 4.11
CA SER A 509 2.69 8.78 5.42
C SER A 509 4.07 8.51 6.06
N GLY A 510 4.22 8.84 7.35
CA GLY A 510 5.46 8.68 8.12
C GLY A 510 6.57 9.68 7.77
N SER A 511 6.36 10.61 6.84
CA SER A 511 7.33 11.63 6.45
C SER A 511 7.07 12.97 7.15
N SER A 512 8.00 13.91 7.00
CA SER A 512 7.85 15.27 7.54
C SER A 512 8.42 16.34 6.60
N LEU A 513 7.98 17.58 6.80
CA LEU A 513 8.55 18.79 6.22
C LEU A 513 8.81 19.79 7.35
N THR A 514 9.60 20.83 7.07
CA THR A 514 9.87 21.89 8.04
C THR A 514 9.58 23.26 7.45
N PHE A 515 9.27 24.21 8.32
CA PHE A 515 9.25 25.64 8.03
C PHE A 515 9.89 26.38 9.21
N THR A 516 10.29 27.64 9.01
CA THR A 516 10.88 28.45 10.08
C THR A 516 10.08 29.72 10.30
N VAL A 517 9.89 30.08 11.56
CA VAL A 517 9.20 31.30 11.99
C VAL A 517 10.15 32.15 12.84
N ARG A 518 10.05 33.47 12.72
CA ARG A 518 10.88 34.45 13.44
C ARG A 518 10.02 35.58 13.98
N PHE A 519 10.38 36.09 15.15
CA PHE A 519 9.71 37.22 15.80
C PHE A 519 10.59 38.48 15.73
N THR A 520 10.01 39.58 15.28
CA THR A 520 10.62 40.91 15.15
C THR A 520 9.61 41.95 15.66
N PRO A 521 9.61 42.27 16.96
CA PRO A 521 8.63 43.20 17.51
C PRO A 521 8.78 44.60 16.91
N THR A 522 7.65 45.21 16.55
CA THR A 522 7.58 46.60 16.07
C THR A 522 7.15 47.59 17.16
N ALA A 523 6.74 47.08 18.32
CA ALA A 523 6.33 47.86 19.48
C ALA A 523 6.59 47.09 20.79
N THR A 524 6.68 47.81 21.90
CA THR A 524 6.84 47.24 23.24
C THR A 524 5.59 46.50 23.72
N GLY A 525 5.77 45.55 24.65
CA GLY A 525 4.70 44.78 25.27
C GLY A 525 4.46 43.41 24.61
N LEU A 526 3.44 42.69 25.09
CA LEU A 526 3.09 41.38 24.56
C LEU A 526 2.57 41.52 23.12
N ARG A 527 3.14 40.72 22.22
CA ARG A 527 2.77 40.60 20.81
C ARG A 527 2.35 39.17 20.57
N SER A 528 1.17 38.96 20.03
CA SER A 528 0.62 37.63 19.80
C SER A 528 -0.06 37.53 18.45
N SER A 529 0.15 36.40 17.78
CA SER A 529 -0.43 36.08 16.48
C SER A 529 -0.73 34.59 16.41
N THR A 530 -1.23 34.14 15.27
CA THR A 530 -1.47 32.72 15.02
C THR A 530 -0.89 32.38 13.65
N PHE A 531 -0.11 31.32 13.53
CA PHE A 531 0.12 30.74 12.20
C PHE A 531 -0.86 29.60 11.95
N GLN A 532 -1.24 29.44 10.69
CA GLN A 532 -2.20 28.43 10.26
C GLN A 532 -1.72 27.66 9.02
N ILE A 533 -2.12 26.40 8.95
CA ILE A 533 -1.76 25.44 7.90
C ILE A 533 -3.05 24.75 7.43
N ALA A 534 -3.60 25.22 6.31
CA ALA A 534 -4.74 24.57 5.67
C ALA A 534 -4.27 23.24 5.05
N ASN A 535 -5.00 22.16 5.33
CA ASN A 535 -4.63 20.82 4.92
C ASN A 535 -5.87 19.91 4.72
N ASN A 536 -5.66 18.63 4.38
CA ASN A 536 -6.73 17.66 4.12
C ASN A 536 -6.94 16.62 5.23
N ASP A 537 -6.40 16.85 6.41
CA ASP A 537 -6.79 16.16 7.63
C ASP A 537 -8.23 16.55 8.00
N SER A 538 -9.10 15.59 8.26
CA SER A 538 -10.52 15.85 8.42
C SER A 538 -10.87 16.47 9.77
N ASN A 539 -10.11 16.15 10.83
CA ASN A 539 -10.30 16.69 12.18
C ASN A 539 -9.50 17.98 12.40
N GLU A 540 -8.40 18.18 11.69
CA GLU A 540 -7.55 19.38 11.77
C GLU A 540 -7.35 20.07 10.41
N GLY A 541 -8.41 20.15 9.58
CA GLY A 541 -8.34 20.68 8.20
C GLY A 541 -7.82 22.11 8.07
N THR A 542 -7.77 22.87 9.17
CA THR A 542 -6.84 23.99 9.34
C THR A 542 -6.14 23.85 10.69
N TYR A 543 -4.86 23.55 10.66
CA TYR A 543 -4.04 23.47 11.87
C TYR A 543 -3.63 24.87 12.28
N THR A 544 -3.97 25.31 13.49
CA THR A 544 -3.65 26.65 14.00
C THR A 544 -2.75 26.57 15.21
N VAL A 545 -1.81 27.50 15.35
CA VAL A 545 -0.92 27.58 16.52
C VAL A 545 -0.74 29.03 16.92
N ASN A 546 -0.99 29.32 18.19
CA ASN A 546 -0.75 30.63 18.77
C ASN A 546 0.75 30.82 19.01
N ILE A 547 1.25 31.98 18.60
CA ILE A 547 2.64 32.39 18.76
C ILE A 547 2.68 33.71 19.51
N SER A 548 3.68 33.87 20.38
CA SER A 548 3.83 35.08 21.17
C SER A 548 5.28 35.44 21.44
N GLY A 549 5.53 36.74 21.60
CA GLY A 549 6.79 37.29 22.07
C GLY A 549 6.54 38.63 22.75
N THR A 550 7.50 39.13 23.51
CA THR A 550 7.41 40.44 24.16
C THR A 550 8.42 41.39 23.54
N GLY A 551 7.94 42.49 22.98
CA GLY A 551 8.81 43.59 22.57
C GLY A 551 9.28 44.38 23.77
N ASN A 552 10.56 44.71 23.86
CA ASN A 552 11.08 45.65 24.86
C ASN A 552 11.94 46.74 24.23
N GLU A 553 12.13 47.81 24.97
CA GLU A 553 13.14 48.82 24.69
C GLU A 553 14.06 48.92 25.91
N PRO A 554 15.36 49.20 25.75
CA PRO A 554 16.20 49.38 26.91
C PRO A 554 15.81 50.67 27.66
N THR A 555 15.64 50.54 28.97
CA THR A 555 15.28 51.64 29.88
C THR A 555 16.50 52.30 30.53
N SER A 556 17.65 51.65 30.45
CA SER A 556 18.94 52.11 30.96
C SER A 556 20.04 51.64 30.02
N PRO A 557 21.19 52.34 29.96
CA PRO A 557 22.35 51.85 29.23
C PRO A 557 22.80 50.50 29.76
N CYS A 558 23.27 49.63 28.89
CA CYS A 558 24.06 48.48 29.30
C CYS A 558 25.52 48.93 29.49
N SER A 559 26.23 48.34 30.45
CA SER A 559 27.66 48.56 30.58
C SER A 559 28.38 47.81 29.45
N PRO A 560 29.22 48.50 28.63
CA PRO A 560 30.07 47.83 27.66
C PRO A 560 30.89 46.72 28.32
N THR A 561 31.15 45.63 27.60
CA THR A 561 32.05 44.59 28.10
C THR A 561 33.47 45.12 28.03
N ILE A 562 34.12 45.26 29.19
CA ILE A 562 35.49 45.75 29.32
C ILE A 562 36.43 44.57 29.52
N ASP A 563 37.35 44.39 28.59
CA ASP A 563 38.45 43.44 28.71
C ASP A 563 39.78 44.20 28.74
N THR A 564 40.57 44.04 29.79
CA THR A 564 41.90 44.65 29.90
C THR A 564 42.97 43.56 29.92
N PHE A 565 43.93 43.71 29.03
CA PHE A 565 45.09 42.87 28.95
C PHE A 565 46.33 43.69 29.34
N SER A 566 47.21 43.11 30.17
CA SER A 566 48.44 43.77 30.61
C SER A 566 49.68 42.93 30.28
N LYS A 567 50.77 43.59 29.91
CA LYS A 567 52.07 42.96 29.69
C LYS A 567 53.18 43.74 30.40
N ASN A 568 53.88 43.06 31.30
CA ASN A 568 55.08 43.59 31.96
C ASN A 568 56.26 43.54 30.99
N ALA A 569 56.96 44.67 30.80
CA ALA A 569 58.12 44.74 29.93
C ALA A 569 59.30 43.93 30.49
N ASN A 570 59.54 42.72 29.96
CA ASN A 570 60.82 42.00 29.99
C ASN A 570 60.76 40.72 29.13
N VAL A 571 60.74 40.85 27.80
CA VAL A 571 61.01 39.71 26.91
C VAL A 571 61.76 40.16 25.65
N GLY A 572 63.09 40.01 25.65
CA GLY A 572 63.97 39.82 24.48
C GLY A 572 64.07 40.93 23.42
N SER A 573 65.30 41.35 23.09
CA SER A 573 65.55 42.21 21.92
C SER A 573 65.60 41.38 20.63
N GLN A 574 64.95 41.87 19.57
CA GLN A 574 65.28 41.54 18.19
C GLN A 574 65.66 42.84 17.47
N ALA A 575 66.73 42.78 16.69
CA ALA A 575 67.33 43.93 16.04
C ALA A 575 66.55 44.33 14.78
N ILE A 576 65.58 45.21 14.96
CA ILE A 576 65.28 46.27 13.99
C ILE A 576 65.42 47.58 14.77
N THR A 577 66.03 48.59 14.16
CA THR A 577 66.37 49.89 14.76
C THR A 577 65.15 50.51 15.47
N GLY A 578 65.02 50.34 16.80
CA GLY A 578 63.92 50.94 17.57
C GLY A 578 63.53 50.28 18.90
N GLY A 579 63.69 48.96 19.09
CA GLY A 579 63.26 48.25 20.32
C GLY A 579 61.72 48.07 20.39
N THR A 580 61.22 46.92 20.81
CA THR A 580 59.78 46.59 20.67
C THR A 580 59.29 45.71 21.81
N LEU A 581 58.07 45.98 22.28
CA LEU A 581 57.27 45.06 23.10
C LEU A 581 56.42 44.21 22.15
N TYR A 582 56.85 43.00 21.84
CA TYR A 582 56.01 42.03 21.13
C TYR A 582 55.08 41.37 22.13
N TRP A 583 53.77 41.57 21.96
CA TRP A 583 52.82 40.65 22.56
C TRP A 583 52.97 39.31 21.84
N ALA A 584 53.65 38.36 22.48
CA ALA A 584 53.93 37.02 21.90
C ALA A 584 52.66 36.22 21.52
N SER A 585 51.48 36.74 21.85
CA SER A 585 50.17 36.24 21.46
C SER A 585 49.32 37.43 21.00
N THR A 586 48.72 37.32 19.81
CA THR A 586 47.72 38.26 19.32
C THR A 586 46.51 38.29 20.26
N LEU A 587 45.93 39.48 20.46
CA LEU A 587 44.66 39.61 21.19
C LEU A 587 43.51 39.52 20.18
N GLY A 588 42.66 38.52 20.36
CA GLY A 588 41.49 38.32 19.50
C GLY A 588 40.25 38.98 20.09
N PHE A 589 39.59 39.85 19.34
CA PHE A 589 38.22 40.26 19.63
C PHE A 589 37.33 40.05 18.41
N ALA A 590 36.04 39.87 18.66
CA ALA A 590 35.04 39.66 17.61
C ALA A 590 33.99 40.77 17.63
N ILE A 591 33.66 41.30 16.45
CA ILE A 591 32.52 42.17 16.23
C ILE A 591 31.45 41.40 15.46
N SER A 592 30.19 41.67 15.76
CA SER A 592 29.05 40.98 15.15
C SER A 592 27.79 41.86 15.25
N PRO A 593 26.67 41.48 14.62
CA PRO A 593 25.41 42.16 14.85
C PRO A 593 24.94 42.19 16.32
N THR A 594 25.43 41.30 17.18
CA THR A 594 25.14 41.31 18.63
C THR A 594 26.12 42.17 19.44
N SER A 595 27.28 42.49 18.86
CA SER A 595 28.34 43.30 19.46
C SER A 595 28.96 44.19 18.37
N PRO A 596 28.26 45.28 18.00
CA PRO A 596 28.50 45.97 16.72
C PRO A 596 29.69 46.91 16.68
N SER A 597 30.40 47.09 17.78
CA SER A 597 31.59 47.92 17.79
C SER A 597 32.49 47.49 18.93
N VAL A 598 33.78 47.67 18.72
CA VAL A 598 34.80 47.59 19.76
C VAL A 598 35.58 48.88 19.74
N VAL A 599 35.59 49.58 20.86
CA VAL A 599 36.54 50.67 21.12
C VAL A 599 37.75 50.05 21.79
N TYR A 600 38.94 50.27 21.26
CA TYR A 600 40.18 49.86 21.90
C TYR A 600 40.92 51.09 22.43
N TYR A 601 41.62 50.90 23.54
CA TYR A 601 42.45 51.89 24.19
C TYR A 601 43.76 51.23 24.61
N MET A 602 44.87 51.85 24.26
CA MET A 602 46.19 51.43 24.66
C MET A 602 46.81 52.46 25.57
N ASP A 603 47.40 51.99 26.67
CA ASP A 603 48.28 52.76 27.54
C ASP A 603 49.64 52.07 27.59
N GLN A 604 50.62 52.70 26.95
CA GLN A 604 52.00 52.26 26.84
C GLN A 604 52.94 53.31 27.46
N PRO A 605 52.99 53.40 28.80
CA PRO A 605 53.83 54.37 29.48
C PRO A 605 55.32 54.15 29.15
N HIS A 606 55.97 55.17 28.58
CA HIS A 606 57.40 55.21 28.31
C HIS A 606 57.96 56.63 28.36
N SER A 607 59.29 56.75 28.51
CA SER A 607 59.96 58.04 28.66
C SER A 607 60.49 58.65 27.34
N ASN A 608 60.18 58.07 26.18
CA ASN A 608 60.64 58.58 24.88
C ASN A 608 59.56 59.47 24.23
N PRO A 609 59.67 60.81 24.30
CA PRO A 609 58.67 61.73 23.74
C PRO A 609 58.68 61.76 22.19
N SER A 610 59.71 61.22 21.54
CA SER A 610 59.84 61.21 20.08
C SER A 610 59.29 59.93 19.43
N ALA A 611 58.73 59.03 20.23
CA ALA A 611 58.26 57.77 19.73
C ALA A 611 56.76 57.60 20.00
N ALA A 612 56.10 57.16 18.94
CA ALA A 612 54.68 57.25 18.77
C ALA A 612 54.08 55.84 18.97
N VAL A 613 52.96 55.72 19.71
CA VAL A 613 52.25 54.44 19.84
C VAL A 613 51.44 54.13 18.57
N LEU A 614 51.67 52.98 17.94
CA LEU A 614 50.94 52.56 16.74
C LEU A 614 50.08 51.33 17.01
N SER A 615 48.93 51.26 16.33
CA SER A 615 48.00 50.13 16.36
C SER A 615 47.99 49.40 15.03
N TYR A 616 48.39 48.13 15.04
CA TYR A 616 48.30 47.25 13.89
C TYR A 616 47.31 46.10 14.15
N PHE A 617 46.55 45.78 13.12
CA PHE A 617 45.52 44.75 13.14
C PHE A 617 45.76 43.75 12.02
N TYR A 618 45.41 42.51 12.29
CA TYR A 618 45.37 41.44 11.32
C TYR A 618 44.00 40.80 11.31
N ASN A 619 43.60 40.26 10.17
CA ASN A 619 42.56 39.24 10.18
C ASN A 619 43.06 37.97 10.91
N PHE A 620 42.15 37.07 11.28
CA PHE A 620 42.52 35.83 11.99
C PHE A 620 43.43 34.88 11.21
N THR A 621 43.54 35.06 9.88
CA THR A 621 44.50 34.31 9.05
C THR A 621 45.88 34.97 8.99
N GLN A 622 46.09 36.12 9.66
CA GLN A 622 47.31 36.93 9.68
C GLN A 622 47.77 37.38 8.28
N THR A 623 46.85 37.50 7.32
CA THR A 623 47.18 37.75 5.90
C THR A 623 47.10 39.22 5.49
N THR A 624 46.38 40.05 6.23
CA THR A 624 46.18 41.48 5.89
C THR A 624 46.55 42.35 7.06
N LEU A 625 47.60 43.16 6.89
CA LEU A 625 48.03 44.16 7.87
C LEU A 625 47.21 45.44 7.67
N MET A 626 46.54 45.87 8.72
CA MET A 626 45.74 47.09 8.79
C MET A 626 46.27 47.97 9.92
N GLN A 627 46.15 49.28 9.79
CA GLN A 627 46.57 50.26 10.78
C GLN A 627 45.39 51.16 11.15
N SER A 628 45.34 51.63 12.40
CA SER A 628 44.45 52.73 12.76
C SER A 628 44.70 53.95 11.87
N ARG A 629 43.63 54.67 11.56
CA ARG A 629 43.71 55.86 10.74
C ARG A 629 44.03 57.14 11.51
N ASP A 630 43.80 57.12 12.82
CA ASP A 630 44.07 58.26 13.69
C ASP A 630 45.56 58.35 14.08
N SER A 631 45.96 59.58 14.35
CA SER A 631 47.30 60.05 14.70
C SER A 631 47.64 59.74 16.16
N VAL A 632 48.92 59.89 16.46
CA VAL A 632 49.58 59.12 17.50
C VAL A 632 49.70 59.88 18.82
N GLY A 633 49.27 59.30 19.93
CA GLY A 633 49.72 59.76 21.26
C GLY A 633 51.11 59.23 21.59
N THR A 634 51.83 59.96 22.44
CA THR A 634 53.18 59.56 22.86
C THR A 634 53.13 58.34 23.75
N THR A 635 52.14 58.21 24.65
CA THR A 635 52.00 57.04 25.53
C THR A 635 50.64 56.37 25.49
N VAL A 636 49.61 57.01 24.92
CA VAL A 636 48.27 56.40 24.81
C VAL A 636 47.68 56.57 23.42
N MET A 637 46.80 55.66 23.03
CA MET A 637 45.96 55.85 21.84
C MET A 637 44.62 55.14 21.99
N SER A 638 43.60 55.62 21.29
CA SER A 638 42.32 54.93 21.18
C SER A 638 41.88 54.85 19.73
N GLY A 639 40.92 53.99 19.46
CA GLY A 639 40.25 53.91 18.18
C GLY A 639 39.06 52.97 18.25
N MET A 640 38.31 52.88 17.17
CA MET A 640 37.12 52.03 17.11
C MET A 640 37.07 51.24 15.83
N ILE A 641 36.50 50.04 15.96
CA ILE A 641 36.22 49.16 14.83
C ILE A 641 34.72 48.88 14.85
N PRO A 642 33.93 49.64 14.05
CA PRO A 642 32.51 49.38 13.92
C PRO A 642 32.27 48.17 13.00
N TYR A 643 31.16 47.47 13.22
CA TYR A 643 30.67 46.40 12.38
C TYR A 643 30.08 46.99 11.10
N SER A 644 30.88 47.06 10.04
CA SER A 644 30.46 47.57 8.73
C SER A 644 30.75 46.56 7.63
N ARG A 645 29.95 46.61 6.56
CA ARG A 645 30.24 45.91 5.29
C ARG A 645 31.54 46.41 4.64
N TYR A 646 31.92 47.67 4.91
CA TYR A 646 33.10 48.38 4.39
C TYR A 646 33.99 48.87 5.54
N SER A 647 34.51 47.95 6.36
CA SER A 647 35.28 48.30 7.58
C SER A 647 36.63 48.99 7.33
N ASN A 648 37.04 49.16 6.07
CA ASN A 648 38.28 49.85 5.67
C ASN A 648 38.20 51.37 5.78
N ASP A 649 37.02 51.95 5.95
CA ASP A 649 36.90 53.42 6.05
C ASP A 649 37.66 53.93 7.30
N TYR A 650 37.67 53.13 8.39
CA TYR A 650 38.34 53.42 9.67
C TYR A 650 39.71 52.74 9.84
N LEU A 651 40.13 51.89 8.91
CA LEU A 651 41.39 51.16 8.95
C LEU A 651 42.17 51.32 7.64
N THR A 652 43.41 51.77 7.72
CA THR A 652 44.28 51.90 6.55
C THR A 652 44.97 50.56 6.26
N ILE A 653 44.88 50.05 5.04
CA ILE A 653 45.62 48.85 4.63
C ILE A 653 47.09 49.19 4.44
N VAL A 654 47.97 48.37 5.01
CA VAL A 654 49.41 48.46 4.78
C VAL A 654 49.81 47.45 3.71
N GLY A 655 50.49 47.90 2.65
CA GLY A 655 51.13 47.00 1.67
C GLY A 655 50.27 46.49 0.51
N GLY A 656 49.20 47.18 0.10
CA GLY A 656 48.50 46.94 -1.18
C GLY A 656 47.61 45.69 -1.25
N SER A 657 47.24 45.10 -0.10
CA SER A 657 46.29 43.97 -0.02
C SER A 657 44.83 44.40 -0.30
N THR A 658 43.96 43.42 -0.60
CA THR A 658 42.52 43.65 -0.80
C THR A 658 41.75 43.46 0.51
N ILE A 659 40.76 44.32 0.74
CA ILE A 659 39.92 44.33 1.94
C ILE A 659 38.99 43.12 1.89
N PRO A 660 38.86 42.32 2.96
CA PRO A 660 37.87 41.27 2.98
C PRO A 660 36.47 41.90 2.96
N THR A 661 35.64 41.51 1.99
CA THR A 661 34.22 41.88 1.99
C THR A 661 33.47 40.90 2.88
N TYR A 662 32.74 41.41 3.89
CA TYR A 662 32.14 40.56 4.91
C TYR A 662 30.67 40.26 4.63
N ASN A 663 30.24 39.09 5.11
CA ASN A 663 28.83 38.76 5.21
C ASN A 663 28.24 39.50 6.43
N PRO A 664 27.21 40.36 6.25
CA PRO A 664 26.59 41.14 7.32
C PRO A 664 25.87 40.31 8.41
N ALA A 665 25.84 38.98 8.28
CA ALA A 665 25.30 38.06 9.28
C ALA A 665 26.39 37.28 10.05
N SER A 666 27.67 37.51 9.77
CA SER A 666 28.79 36.75 10.36
C SER A 666 29.54 37.56 11.40
N SER A 667 30.05 36.89 12.42
CA SER A 667 31.06 37.47 13.31
C SER A 667 32.36 37.71 12.52
N PHE A 668 32.90 38.91 12.66
CA PHE A 668 34.23 39.24 12.18
C PHE A 668 35.18 39.26 13.37
N ALA A 669 36.32 38.62 13.20
CA ALA A 669 37.30 38.52 14.26
C ALA A 669 38.58 39.22 13.79
N LEU A 670 39.16 40.05 14.66
CA LEU A 670 40.45 40.71 14.47
C LEU A 670 41.48 40.25 15.50
N LEU A 671 42.71 40.10 15.03
CA LEU A 671 43.88 39.89 15.85
C LEU A 671 44.62 41.22 15.97
N PHE A 672 44.79 41.68 17.19
CA PHE A 672 45.53 42.89 17.47
C PHE A 672 47.01 42.59 17.73
N GLU A 673 47.89 43.30 17.03
CA GLU A 673 49.33 43.31 17.28
C GLU A 673 49.77 44.73 17.68
N PRO A 674 50.02 44.96 18.97
CA PRO A 674 50.65 46.20 19.42
C PRO A 674 52.14 46.17 19.04
N ASN A 675 52.51 46.73 17.88
CA ASN A 675 53.92 46.95 17.53
C ASN A 675 54.32 48.39 17.87
N SER A 676 55.33 48.57 18.72
CA SER A 676 55.94 49.89 18.99
C SER A 676 57.46 49.84 18.81
N THR A 677 58.05 50.98 18.42
CA THR A 677 59.49 51.17 18.20
C THR A 677 60.17 51.83 19.40
N VAL A 678 59.83 51.42 20.63
CA VAL A 678 60.43 51.95 21.87
C VAL A 678 61.04 50.90 22.79
N SER A 679 62.17 51.24 23.39
CA SER A 679 62.83 50.52 24.49
C SER A 679 62.21 50.90 25.84
N PHE A 680 61.90 49.91 26.70
CA PHE A 680 61.26 50.11 28.00
C PHE A 680 62.24 49.97 29.17
N GLN A 681 62.07 50.81 30.19
CA GLN A 681 62.56 50.55 31.54
C GLN A 681 61.37 50.32 32.48
N SER A 682 61.08 49.06 32.83
CA SER A 682 60.20 48.61 33.94
C SER A 682 58.69 48.92 33.93
N THR A 683 58.11 49.49 32.87
CA THR A 683 56.68 49.85 32.86
C THR A 683 55.76 48.72 32.32
N THR A 684 54.46 48.78 32.67
CA THR A 684 53.43 47.85 32.21
C THR A 684 52.63 48.50 31.08
N ALA A 685 52.55 47.82 29.92
CA ALA A 685 51.65 48.23 28.84
C ALA A 685 50.29 47.55 29.02
N THR A 686 49.20 48.27 28.77
CA THR A 686 47.85 47.74 28.83
C THR A 686 47.06 48.03 27.56
N ILE A 687 46.17 47.11 27.21
CA ILE A 687 45.20 47.26 26.12
C ILE A 687 43.84 46.97 26.74
N THR A 688 42.94 47.94 26.66
CA THR A 688 41.57 47.81 27.13
C THR A 688 40.63 47.88 25.94
N THR A 689 39.73 46.92 25.82
CA THR A 689 38.68 46.92 24.80
C THR A 689 37.32 47.08 25.47
N ALA A 690 36.52 48.02 24.97
CA ALA A 690 35.13 48.22 25.33
C ALA A 690 34.24 47.75 24.17
N THR A 691 33.61 46.59 24.36
CA THR A 691 32.74 45.98 23.36
C THR A 691 31.29 46.39 23.60
N SER A 692 30.62 46.84 22.54
CA SER A 692 29.20 47.18 22.63
C SER A 692 28.35 45.99 23.07
N CYS A 693 27.52 46.22 24.08
CA CYS A 693 26.55 45.28 24.62
C CYS A 693 25.15 45.47 24.02
N ASN A 694 24.96 46.48 23.16
CA ASN A 694 23.71 46.76 22.47
C ASN A 694 23.72 46.11 21.08
N PRO A 695 22.87 45.10 20.81
CA PRO A 695 22.75 44.53 19.49
C PRO A 695 22.30 45.58 18.46
N MET A 696 22.74 45.42 17.21
CA MET A 696 22.26 46.26 16.10
C MET A 696 20.77 46.04 15.87
N LEU A 697 20.08 47.12 15.56
CA LEU A 697 18.74 47.06 15.00
C LEU A 697 18.81 46.56 13.56
N LEU A 698 17.74 45.95 13.06
CA LEU A 698 17.70 45.45 11.68
C LEU A 698 17.92 46.57 10.65
N GLU A 699 17.45 47.79 10.94
CA GLU A 699 17.71 48.94 10.06
C GLU A 699 19.19 49.36 10.07
N ASP A 700 19.89 49.25 11.21
CA ASP A 700 21.31 49.55 11.31
C ASP A 700 22.13 48.51 10.53
N GLN A 701 21.70 47.24 10.54
CA GLN A 701 22.33 46.14 9.78
C GLN A 701 22.09 46.24 8.27
N ALA A 702 20.92 46.74 7.87
CA ALA A 702 20.55 46.92 6.47
C ALA A 702 21.18 48.18 5.84
N PHE A 703 21.76 49.06 6.65
CA PHE A 703 22.38 50.28 6.18
C PHE A 703 23.64 50.01 5.35
N THR A 704 23.81 50.77 4.27
CA THR A 704 24.95 50.67 3.36
C THR A 704 25.50 52.04 3.07
N SER A 705 26.82 52.21 3.16
CA SER A 705 27.48 53.47 2.85
C SER A 705 27.56 53.74 1.34
N SER A 706 27.62 55.02 0.96
CA SER A 706 27.78 55.49 -0.41
C SER A 706 28.68 56.74 -0.47
N GLU A 707 29.42 56.91 -1.57
CA GLU A 707 30.19 58.14 -1.77
C GLU A 707 29.26 59.34 -1.83
N GLY A 708 29.57 60.36 -1.02
CA GLY A 708 28.86 61.61 -1.07
C GLY A 708 29.17 62.38 -2.36
N THR A 709 28.13 63.02 -2.92
CA THR A 709 28.17 63.67 -4.24
C THR A 709 27.64 65.10 -4.22
N THR A 710 26.89 65.48 -3.19
CA THR A 710 26.24 66.80 -3.07
C THR A 710 26.33 67.28 -1.62
N SER A 711 26.16 68.57 -1.38
CA SER A 711 26.15 69.16 -0.03
C SER A 711 25.11 68.56 0.92
N THR A 712 24.04 67.96 0.40
CA THR A 712 22.95 67.38 1.20
C THR A 712 22.96 65.85 1.20
N HIS A 713 23.97 65.19 0.61
CA HIS A 713 24.03 63.74 0.56
C HIS A 713 24.04 63.15 1.98
N GLY A 714 23.22 62.13 2.23
CA GLY A 714 23.13 61.48 3.54
C GLY A 714 22.27 62.21 4.58
N LEU A 715 21.96 63.50 4.40
CA LEU A 715 21.12 64.27 5.33
C LEU A 715 19.63 63.86 5.28
N ASP A 716 19.19 63.25 4.18
CA ASP A 716 17.83 62.77 3.96
C ASP A 716 17.57 61.40 4.60
N LYS A 717 18.60 60.75 5.16
CA LYS A 717 18.44 59.51 5.91
C LYS A 717 17.49 59.73 7.10
N VAL A 718 16.44 58.91 7.15
CA VAL A 718 15.54 58.84 8.31
C VAL A 718 15.70 57.48 8.98
N TRP A 719 16.20 57.48 10.22
CA TRP A 719 16.14 56.29 11.08
C TRP A 719 14.75 56.13 11.68
N THR A 720 14.29 54.89 11.74
CA THR A 720 12.96 54.51 12.23
C THR A 720 12.94 54.45 13.75
N TYR A 721 13.95 53.80 14.34
CA TYR A 721 14.05 53.57 15.76
C TYR A 721 14.97 54.60 16.42
N ARG A 722 14.54 55.10 17.59
CA ARG A 722 15.31 56.02 18.42
C ARG A 722 16.23 55.23 19.34
N LYS A 723 17.47 55.69 19.49
CA LYS A 723 18.40 55.23 20.54
C LYS A 723 18.54 56.29 21.61
N LYS A 724 19.14 55.94 22.75
CA LYS A 724 19.39 56.87 23.85
C LYS A 724 20.88 56.97 24.13
N LEU A 725 21.27 58.13 24.67
CA LEU A 725 22.61 58.36 25.21
C LEU A 725 22.49 59.17 26.49
N ASN A 726 23.10 58.68 27.57
CA ASN A 726 23.20 59.43 28.81
C ASN A 726 24.40 60.38 28.72
N VAL A 727 24.22 61.61 29.18
CA VAL A 727 25.23 62.66 29.20
C VAL A 727 25.36 63.17 30.63
N ARG A 728 26.59 63.28 31.12
CA ARG A 728 26.89 63.76 32.46
C ARG A 728 27.77 65.00 32.37
N LEU A 729 27.18 66.14 32.75
CA LEU A 729 27.89 67.41 32.87
C LEU A 729 28.63 67.45 34.20
N ILE A 730 29.92 67.72 34.17
CA ILE A 730 30.82 67.77 35.33
C ILE A 730 31.41 69.17 35.40
N PHE A 731 30.84 70.02 36.23
CA PHE A 731 31.31 71.39 36.40
C PHE A 731 32.48 71.42 37.39
N VAL A 732 33.61 72.00 36.99
CA VAL A 732 34.67 72.37 37.93
C VAL A 732 34.15 73.53 38.78
N ASP A 733 34.20 73.42 40.10
CA ASP A 733 33.62 74.44 40.98
C ASP A 733 34.31 75.80 40.79
N GLY A 734 33.49 76.87 40.76
CA GLY A 734 33.93 78.24 40.51
C GLY A 734 34.12 78.64 39.04
N THR A 735 33.91 77.75 38.06
CA THR A 735 34.07 78.10 36.63
C THR A 735 32.81 78.64 35.95
N TYR A 736 31.63 78.39 36.54
CA TYR A 736 30.36 78.86 36.01
C TYR A 736 29.42 79.27 37.14
N ALA A 737 28.72 80.40 36.96
CA ALA A 737 27.87 80.98 38.00
C ALA A 737 26.68 80.09 38.42
N THR A 738 26.12 79.31 37.48
CA THR A 738 24.99 78.40 37.71
C THR A 738 25.30 77.01 37.19
N PRO A 739 26.12 76.21 37.90
CA PRO A 739 26.65 74.92 37.43
C PRO A 739 25.59 73.80 37.52
N THR A 740 24.51 73.96 36.75
CA THR A 740 23.34 73.08 36.72
C THR A 740 22.82 72.96 35.30
N ILE A 741 22.04 71.93 34.99
CA ILE A 741 21.39 71.76 33.68
C ILE A 741 20.57 73.02 33.33
N ALA A 742 19.79 73.55 34.28
CA ALA A 742 18.98 74.74 34.08
C ALA A 742 19.83 75.99 33.75
N GLY A 743 21.04 76.07 34.30
CA GLY A 743 21.98 77.18 34.04
C GLY A 743 22.62 77.14 32.65
N VAL A 744 22.58 75.99 31.96
CA VAL A 744 23.08 75.82 30.58
C VAL A 744 21.99 75.26 29.65
N GLN A 745 20.72 75.53 29.95
CA GLN A 745 19.59 74.87 29.28
C GLN A 745 19.60 75.07 27.76
N ALA A 746 19.94 76.27 27.27
CA ALA A 746 20.02 76.54 25.84
C ALA A 746 21.13 75.71 25.13
N ALA A 747 22.24 75.43 25.81
CA ALA A 747 23.30 74.55 25.29
C ALA A 747 22.82 73.09 25.23
N VAL A 748 22.13 72.65 26.29
CA VAL A 748 21.52 71.32 26.39
C VAL A 748 20.46 71.11 25.30
N ASP A 749 19.54 72.07 25.14
CA ASP A 749 18.49 72.02 24.12
C ASP A 749 19.07 71.97 22.71
N ARG A 750 20.16 72.73 22.47
CA ARG A 750 20.86 72.70 21.18
C ARG A 750 21.51 71.35 20.92
N MET A 751 22.22 70.77 21.88
CA MET A 751 22.82 69.44 21.73
C MET A 751 21.73 68.36 21.49
N ILE A 752 20.59 68.46 22.20
CA ILE A 752 19.42 67.60 21.96
C ILE A 752 18.93 67.73 20.52
N GLN A 753 18.78 68.96 20.02
CA GLN A 753 18.31 69.21 18.65
C GLN A 753 19.23 68.55 17.61
N VAL A 754 20.56 68.68 17.77
CA VAL A 754 21.56 68.13 16.85
C VAL A 754 21.49 66.59 16.82
N TYR A 755 21.38 65.92 17.96
CA TYR A 755 21.34 64.45 18.00
C TYR A 755 19.95 63.86 17.68
N ALA A 756 18.87 64.63 17.87
CA ALA A 756 17.51 64.19 17.59
C ALA A 756 17.12 64.23 16.09
N GLN A 757 17.96 64.82 15.24
CA GLN A 757 17.73 64.90 13.79
C GLN A 757 17.47 63.52 13.15
N ASN A 758 16.75 63.47 12.03
CA ASN A 758 16.35 62.21 11.41
C ASN A 758 17.53 61.34 10.95
N SER A 759 18.65 61.95 10.58
CA SER A 759 19.89 61.29 10.17
C SER A 759 20.66 60.66 11.34
N VAL A 760 20.30 60.96 12.59
CA VAL A 760 20.97 60.46 13.81
C VAL A 760 20.01 59.71 14.75
N LYS A 761 18.86 60.29 15.10
CA LYS A 761 17.81 59.72 15.97
C LYS A 761 18.34 59.18 17.31
N ILE A 762 19.11 59.99 18.03
CA ILE A 762 19.55 59.71 19.40
C ILE A 762 18.90 60.72 20.35
N ASP A 763 18.17 60.21 21.34
CA ASP A 763 17.60 61.02 22.43
C ASP A 763 18.61 61.13 23.57
N LEU A 764 18.94 62.35 23.98
CA LEU A 764 19.92 62.59 25.04
C LEU A 764 19.25 62.72 26.42
N GLN A 765 19.88 62.18 27.46
CA GLN A 765 19.45 62.31 28.85
C GLN A 765 20.56 62.93 29.70
N PHE A 766 20.30 64.09 30.28
CA PHE A 766 21.32 64.85 31.00
C PHE A 766 21.24 64.63 32.51
N THR A 767 22.42 64.48 33.11
CA THR A 767 22.67 64.64 34.55
C THR A 767 23.78 65.67 34.75
N ALA A 768 23.86 66.28 35.93
CA ALA A 768 24.92 67.21 36.26
C ALA A 768 25.47 66.95 37.65
N THR A 769 26.77 67.16 37.81
CA THR A 769 27.47 67.15 39.09
C THR A 769 28.53 68.25 39.10
N THR A 770 28.94 68.66 40.29
CA THR A 770 30.06 69.57 40.48
C THR A 770 31.25 68.81 41.06
N VAL A 771 32.46 69.26 40.79
CA VAL A 771 33.68 68.76 41.42
C VAL A 771 34.49 69.91 42.01
N SER A 772 34.85 69.80 43.30
CA SER A 772 35.69 70.77 44.00
C SER A 772 37.16 70.54 43.66
N ALA A 773 37.61 71.07 42.52
CA ALA A 773 38.97 70.91 42.04
C ALA A 773 39.50 72.21 41.39
N ALA A 774 39.73 73.22 42.22
CA ALA A 774 40.12 74.57 41.79
C ALA A 774 41.38 74.61 40.91
N GLU A 775 42.29 73.63 41.04
CA GLU A 775 43.49 73.52 40.19
C GLU A 775 43.16 73.35 38.70
N PHE A 776 41.96 72.86 38.36
CA PHE A 776 41.54 72.62 36.99
C PHE A 776 40.63 73.73 36.42
N GLN A 777 40.45 74.86 37.11
CA GLN A 777 39.70 76.00 36.55
C GLN A 777 40.35 76.53 35.27
N THR A 778 41.68 76.47 35.19
CA THR A 778 42.44 76.71 33.97
C THR A 778 43.32 75.51 33.69
N ILE A 779 43.17 74.89 32.52
CA ILE A 779 44.02 73.78 32.10
C ILE A 779 45.30 74.33 31.49
N VAL A 780 46.45 73.88 31.98
CA VAL A 780 47.76 74.39 31.54
C VAL A 780 48.43 73.52 30.47
N ASP A 781 47.95 72.29 30.30
CA ASP A 781 48.49 71.31 29.36
C ASP A 781 47.35 70.40 28.84
N LEU A 782 47.07 70.54 27.54
CA LEU A 782 46.09 69.81 26.76
C LEU A 782 46.68 68.52 26.17
N ASP A 783 48.00 68.47 26.00
CA ASP A 783 48.71 67.39 25.32
C ASP A 783 49.30 66.35 26.28
N ASP A 784 49.34 66.61 27.59
CA ASP A 784 49.84 65.66 28.59
C ASP A 784 49.06 64.34 28.54
N ASP A 785 49.70 63.33 27.97
CA ASP A 785 49.23 61.94 27.98
C ASP A 785 50.02 61.06 28.96
N THR A 786 51.05 61.63 29.61
CA THR A 786 51.86 60.95 30.64
C THR A 786 51.16 60.95 31.99
N GLY A 787 50.29 61.95 32.25
CA GLY A 787 49.62 62.18 33.52
C GLY A 787 50.54 62.71 34.62
N SER A 788 51.67 63.30 34.23
CA SER A 788 52.70 63.81 35.14
C SER A 788 52.60 65.32 35.37
N VAL A 789 51.87 66.05 34.52
CA VAL A 789 51.76 67.50 34.57
C VAL A 789 50.59 67.91 35.48
N ALA A 790 50.81 68.86 36.39
CA ALA A 790 49.75 69.41 37.24
C ALA A 790 48.77 70.25 36.40
N ALA A 791 47.49 70.29 36.79
CA ALA A 791 46.44 71.00 36.04
C ALA A 791 46.33 70.62 34.54
N SER A 792 46.71 69.38 34.17
CA SER A 792 46.55 68.84 32.82
C SER A 792 45.21 68.13 32.61
N LEU A 793 44.82 67.91 31.35
CA LEU A 793 43.63 67.12 31.02
C LEU A 793 43.66 65.71 31.60
N THR A 794 44.79 65.02 31.45
CA THR A 794 44.94 63.67 32.02
C THR A 794 44.78 63.69 33.54
N LYS A 795 45.33 64.69 34.24
CA LYS A 795 45.14 64.82 35.68
C LYS A 795 43.69 65.08 36.05
N LEU A 796 42.98 65.95 35.34
CA LEU A 796 41.56 66.20 35.57
C LEU A 796 40.78 64.87 35.55
N TYR A 797 40.89 64.07 34.49
CA TYR A 797 40.12 62.82 34.38
C TYR A 797 40.47 61.80 35.45
N THR A 798 41.77 61.64 35.77
CA THR A 798 42.23 60.62 36.70
C THR A 798 41.92 60.97 38.17
N THR A 799 42.12 62.23 38.59
CA THR A 799 41.94 62.65 39.99
C THR A 799 40.49 62.95 40.34
N THR A 800 39.65 63.30 39.34
CA THR A 800 38.22 63.58 39.54
C THR A 800 37.30 62.46 39.07
N SER A 801 37.84 61.26 38.85
CA SER A 801 37.12 60.09 38.32
C SER A 801 35.83 59.73 39.07
N ALA A 802 35.73 60.02 40.36
CA ALA A 802 34.51 59.82 41.15
C ALA A 802 33.31 60.66 40.68
N ALA A 803 33.55 61.74 39.93
CA ALA A 803 32.50 62.57 39.33
C ALA A 803 31.97 62.01 37.99
N GLN A 804 32.65 61.04 37.41
CA GLN A 804 32.29 60.41 36.13
C GLN A 804 31.23 59.31 36.32
N ASP A 805 30.57 58.94 35.22
CA ASP A 805 29.68 57.78 35.12
C ASP A 805 30.11 56.92 33.93
N ALA A 806 30.40 55.65 34.20
CA ALA A 806 30.87 54.68 33.20
C ALA A 806 29.87 54.45 32.06
N THR A 807 28.59 54.74 32.27
CA THR A 807 27.51 54.54 31.30
C THR A 807 27.03 55.81 30.63
N SER A 808 27.72 56.94 30.88
CA SER A 808 27.40 58.25 30.33
C SER A 808 28.57 58.83 29.55
N LEU A 809 28.28 59.71 28.60
CA LEU A 809 29.25 60.63 28.04
C LEU A 809 29.60 61.68 29.10
N ASN A 810 30.85 61.68 29.58
CA ASN A 810 31.31 62.59 30.63
C ASN A 810 31.89 63.87 30.02
N ILE A 811 31.21 65.00 30.25
CA ILE A 811 31.58 66.31 29.73
C ILE A 811 32.02 67.19 30.90
N TYR A 812 33.29 67.54 30.93
CA TYR A 812 33.84 68.49 31.89
C TYR A 812 33.65 69.91 31.39
N LEU A 813 33.19 70.81 32.27
CA LEU A 813 33.10 72.24 31.99
C LEU A 813 34.05 72.99 32.90
N THR A 814 35.01 73.68 32.29
CA THR A 814 35.98 74.52 32.99
C THR A 814 36.05 75.93 32.42
N ALA A 815 36.78 76.85 33.06
CA ALA A 815 36.81 78.24 32.62
C ALA A 815 37.61 78.37 31.31
N ASP A 816 38.88 78.00 31.31
CA ASP A 816 39.77 78.26 30.16
C ASP A 816 40.98 77.32 30.08
N GLU A 817 41.81 77.49 29.06
CA GLU A 817 43.15 76.89 28.93
C GLU A 817 44.23 77.95 28.64
N SER A 818 45.47 77.65 29.01
CA SER A 818 46.60 78.60 28.85
C SER A 818 47.71 78.13 27.92
N GLN A 819 47.54 77.00 27.23
CA GLN A 819 48.57 76.41 26.38
C GLN A 819 48.53 76.98 24.95
N VAL A 820 47.35 76.99 24.33
CA VAL A 820 47.18 77.34 22.91
C VAL A 820 46.47 78.68 22.76
N GLY A 821 45.44 78.92 23.57
CA GLY A 821 44.51 80.04 23.47
C GLY A 821 43.44 79.81 22.40
N GLY A 822 42.17 79.98 22.78
CA GLY A 822 41.03 79.96 21.84
C GLY A 822 40.51 78.56 21.49
N VAL A 823 40.94 77.52 22.21
CA VAL A 823 40.35 76.19 22.10
C VAL A 823 38.97 76.18 22.78
N LEU A 824 37.94 75.75 22.05
CA LEU A 824 36.56 75.70 22.58
C LEU A 824 36.30 74.45 23.41
N GLY A 825 36.89 73.33 23.02
CA GLY A 825 36.72 72.03 23.64
C GLY A 825 37.72 71.02 23.10
N ILE A 826 37.86 69.90 23.81
CA ILE A 826 38.71 68.76 23.41
C ILE A 826 38.07 67.45 23.87
N SER A 827 37.85 66.53 22.94
CA SER A 827 37.62 65.11 23.23
C SER A 827 38.93 64.40 23.56
N SER A 828 38.93 63.57 24.59
CA SER A 828 40.14 62.85 25.00
C SER A 828 40.41 61.61 24.15
N GLY A 829 39.87 61.51 22.94
CA GLY A 829 40.14 60.42 22.00
C GLY A 829 39.08 60.36 20.91
N ILE A 830 39.40 59.67 19.81
CA ILE A 830 38.48 59.49 18.67
C ILE A 830 38.32 57.99 18.35
N PRO A 831 37.36 57.30 19.00
CA PRO A 831 36.57 57.73 20.15
C PRO A 831 37.34 57.70 21.47
N GLY A 832 36.75 58.30 22.51
CA GLY A 832 37.18 58.11 23.89
C GLY A 832 36.85 56.69 24.39
N LEU A 833 37.32 56.33 25.59
CA LEU A 833 37.11 54.97 26.14
C LEU A 833 35.82 54.90 26.98
N PRO A 834 34.73 54.30 26.48
CA PRO A 834 33.50 54.16 27.25
C PRO A 834 33.61 53.06 28.31
N GLY A 835 32.84 53.17 29.40
CA GLY A 835 32.79 52.14 30.45
C GLY A 835 33.94 52.16 31.46
N VAL A 836 34.99 52.97 31.26
CA VAL A 836 36.17 53.01 32.13
C VAL A 836 36.42 54.43 32.63
N THR A 837 35.98 54.71 33.86
CA THR A 837 36.19 56.01 34.51
C THR A 837 37.62 56.15 35.04
N GLY A 838 38.17 57.35 34.99
CA GLY A 838 39.50 57.66 35.53
C GLY A 838 40.68 57.19 34.68
N SER A 839 40.43 56.78 33.44
CA SER A 839 41.50 56.60 32.45
C SER A 839 41.93 57.96 31.87
N LYS A 840 43.11 58.02 31.26
CA LYS A 840 43.64 59.26 30.64
C LYS A 840 42.77 59.80 29.49
N LYS A 841 41.82 58.99 29.00
CA LYS A 841 40.96 59.27 27.85
C LYS A 841 39.47 59.00 28.14
N SER A 842 39.05 59.14 29.41
CA SER A 842 37.71 58.77 29.92
C SER A 842 36.64 59.88 29.88
N GLY A 843 36.90 60.98 29.18
CA GLY A 843 35.93 62.08 29.05
C GLY A 843 36.29 63.07 27.95
N MET A 844 35.56 64.16 27.91
CA MET A 844 35.83 65.33 27.07
C MET A 844 35.71 66.60 27.92
N ILE A 845 36.31 67.69 27.48
CA ILE A 845 36.30 68.98 28.17
C ILE A 845 35.81 70.10 27.27
N LEU A 846 35.19 71.09 27.87
CA LEU A 846 34.75 72.33 27.25
C LEU A 846 35.25 73.53 28.06
N PHE A 847 35.69 74.56 27.36
CA PHE A 847 36.17 75.81 27.94
C PHE A 847 35.09 76.88 27.79
N ILE A 848 34.64 77.44 28.91
CA ILE A 848 33.50 78.36 28.93
C ILE A 848 33.87 79.74 28.40
N GLU A 849 35.04 80.26 28.78
CA GLU A 849 35.45 81.64 28.49
C GLU A 849 35.59 81.94 26.99
N PRO A 850 36.11 81.02 26.14
CA PRO A 850 36.14 81.21 24.69
C PRO A 850 34.77 81.37 24.00
N HIS A 851 33.67 80.97 24.66
CA HIS A 851 32.31 81.12 24.12
C HIS A 851 31.66 82.45 24.52
N ARG A 852 32.29 83.20 25.41
CA ARG A 852 31.72 84.41 26.00
C ARG A 852 31.92 85.60 25.08
N SER A 853 30.82 86.02 24.46
CA SER A 853 30.81 87.19 23.59
C SER A 853 31.07 88.52 24.31
N SER A 854 30.79 88.62 25.61
CA SER A 854 31.05 89.85 26.40
C SER A 854 32.53 90.11 26.64
N GLY A 855 33.38 89.07 26.60
CA GLY A 855 34.81 89.14 26.89
C GLY A 855 35.17 89.36 28.36
N ASP A 856 34.20 89.53 29.26
CA ASP A 856 34.40 89.76 30.69
C ASP A 856 34.36 88.42 31.47
N PRO A 857 35.50 87.92 32.01
CA PRO A 857 35.55 86.59 32.60
C PRO A 857 34.57 86.39 33.76
N GLY A 858 33.90 85.23 33.78
CA GLY A 858 32.97 84.86 34.85
C GLY A 858 31.57 85.52 34.80
N GLU A 859 31.26 86.34 33.80
CA GLU A 859 29.89 86.81 33.58
C GLU A 859 28.91 85.64 33.27
N VAL A 860 27.62 85.91 33.16
CA VAL A 860 26.66 84.90 32.68
C VAL A 860 26.71 84.84 31.16
N LEU A 861 26.79 83.64 30.59
CA LEU A 861 26.76 83.46 29.13
C LEU A 861 25.43 83.93 28.55
N SER A 862 25.49 84.62 27.41
CA SER A 862 24.28 84.99 26.67
C SER A 862 23.56 83.75 26.12
N ASN A 863 22.30 83.88 25.69
CA ASN A 863 21.62 82.76 25.04
C ASN A 863 22.33 82.33 23.75
N ALA A 864 22.93 83.26 23.00
CA ALA A 864 23.69 82.94 21.79
C ALA A 864 24.98 82.18 22.15
N ASP A 865 25.68 82.63 23.19
CA ASP A 865 26.89 81.98 23.72
C ASP A 865 26.57 80.54 24.17
N LEU A 866 25.43 80.32 24.83
CA LEU A 866 24.97 78.99 25.23
C LEU A 866 24.61 78.11 24.04
N VAL A 867 23.97 78.63 23.00
CA VAL A 867 23.69 77.87 21.77
C VAL A 867 25.01 77.47 21.10
N PHE A 868 26.00 78.37 21.04
CA PHE A 868 27.32 78.07 20.52
C PHE A 868 28.04 77.01 21.35
N LEU A 869 28.03 77.14 22.69
CA LEU A 869 28.51 76.10 23.60
C LEU A 869 27.82 74.75 23.37
N GLY A 870 26.52 74.76 23.04
CA GLY A 870 25.76 73.56 22.67
C GLY A 870 26.24 72.89 21.38
N ASN A 871 26.69 73.66 20.38
CA ASN A 871 27.36 73.10 19.20
C ASN A 871 28.70 72.48 19.59
N THR A 872 29.51 73.15 20.40
CA THR A 872 30.81 72.62 20.87
C THR A 872 30.61 71.35 21.70
N MET A 873 29.63 71.33 22.61
CA MET A 873 29.21 70.12 23.34
C MET A 873 28.91 68.97 22.38
N ALA A 874 28.14 69.23 21.33
CA ALA A 874 27.75 68.23 20.34
C ALA A 874 28.95 67.77 19.46
N HIS A 875 29.83 68.70 19.09
CA HIS A 875 31.03 68.45 18.28
C HIS A 875 32.02 67.53 19.01
N GLU A 876 32.40 67.90 20.23
CA GLU A 876 33.32 67.09 21.04
C GLU A 876 32.70 65.75 21.44
N ALA A 877 31.37 65.70 21.65
CA ALA A 877 30.65 64.45 21.81
C ALA A 877 30.73 63.59 20.55
N GLY A 878 30.68 64.19 19.37
CA GLY A 878 30.89 63.54 18.08
C GLY A 878 32.25 62.84 18.06
N HIS A 879 33.32 63.55 18.42
CA HIS A 879 34.65 62.97 18.55
C HIS A 879 34.71 61.82 19.55
N PHE A 880 34.20 62.03 20.77
CA PHE A 880 34.19 60.99 21.79
C PHE A 880 33.43 59.74 21.33
N LEU A 881 32.40 59.89 20.50
CA LEU A 881 31.60 58.79 19.97
C LEU A 881 32.18 58.18 18.68
N GLY A 882 33.17 58.82 18.06
CA GLY A 882 34.01 58.26 16.99
C GLY A 882 33.99 59.02 15.67
N LEU A 883 33.39 60.21 15.61
CA LEU A 883 33.43 61.07 14.43
C LEU A 883 34.76 61.83 14.32
N PHE A 884 35.18 62.12 13.09
CA PHE A 884 36.36 62.93 12.81
C PHE A 884 35.93 64.29 12.27
N HIS A 885 36.87 65.23 12.24
CA HIS A 885 36.64 66.45 11.51
C HIS A 885 36.33 66.14 10.04
N THR A 886 35.42 66.91 9.42
CA THR A 886 35.17 66.80 7.97
C THR A 886 36.46 66.95 7.17
N ASN A 887 37.30 67.87 7.63
CA ASN A 887 38.66 68.14 7.24
C ASN A 887 39.32 68.97 8.35
N GLU A 888 40.63 68.88 8.47
CA GLU A 888 41.40 69.79 9.33
C GLU A 888 41.53 71.18 8.69
N ARG A 889 42.19 72.10 9.41
CA ARG A 889 42.38 73.51 9.03
C ARG A 889 42.96 73.76 7.63
N ASN A 890 43.73 72.83 7.10
CA ASN A 890 44.36 72.95 5.78
C ASN A 890 43.42 72.56 4.62
N GLY A 891 42.23 72.04 4.93
CA GLY A 891 41.31 71.48 3.96
C GLY A 891 41.73 70.11 3.40
N TYR A 892 40.78 69.47 2.72
CA TYR A 892 40.95 68.16 2.09
C TYR A 892 41.75 68.23 0.79
N ASN A 893 42.75 67.36 0.68
CA ASN A 893 43.48 67.10 -0.56
C ASN A 893 43.47 65.59 -0.86
N ALA A 894 42.88 65.19 -1.99
CA ALA A 894 42.79 63.79 -2.42
C ALA A 894 44.14 63.09 -2.59
N ALA A 895 45.24 63.83 -2.75
CA ALA A 895 46.60 63.28 -2.80
C ALA A 895 47.19 62.96 -1.41
N SER A 896 46.51 63.34 -0.31
CA SER A 896 46.91 63.09 1.07
C SER A 896 46.02 62.00 1.69
N PRO A 897 46.30 60.69 1.47
CA PRO A 897 45.49 59.61 2.03
C PRO A 897 45.61 59.49 3.56
N THR A 898 46.62 60.14 4.16
CA THR A 898 46.83 60.25 5.61
C THR A 898 47.36 61.67 5.94
N GLY A 899 47.14 62.16 7.16
CA GLY A 899 47.69 63.43 7.67
C GLY A 899 46.72 64.64 7.67
N LEU A 900 47.28 65.84 7.89
CA LEU A 900 46.55 67.12 8.11
C LEU A 900 45.65 67.59 6.95
N ASN A 901 45.65 66.90 5.82
CA ASN A 901 44.83 67.22 4.65
C ASN A 901 43.93 66.04 4.24
N ALA A 902 43.76 65.06 5.13
CA ALA A 902 42.83 63.95 4.94
C ALA A 902 41.38 64.40 5.25
N ARG A 903 40.42 63.68 4.68
CA ARG A 903 38.99 63.82 4.96
C ARG A 903 38.54 62.79 6.00
N ASP A 904 37.47 63.10 6.74
CA ASP A 904 36.68 62.15 7.57
C ASP A 904 36.58 60.75 6.91
N PRO A 905 36.70 59.63 7.67
CA PRO A 905 36.46 58.30 7.12
C PRO A 905 35.10 58.07 6.50
N ILE A 906 34.13 58.86 6.92
CA ILE A 906 32.75 58.66 6.55
C ILE A 906 32.52 59.19 5.14
N ARG A 907 32.00 58.32 4.28
CA ARG A 907 32.01 58.53 2.82
C ARG A 907 30.99 59.55 2.38
N ASP A 908 29.91 59.73 3.14
CA ASP A 908 28.88 60.74 2.87
C ASP A 908 29.12 62.11 3.53
N THR A 909 30.16 62.30 4.36
CA THR A 909 30.41 63.59 5.05
C THR A 909 30.93 64.69 4.10
N PRO A 910 30.20 65.77 3.83
CA PRO A 910 30.72 66.88 3.02
C PRO A 910 32.03 67.43 3.60
N SER A 911 32.98 67.78 2.74
CA SER A 911 34.29 68.32 3.14
C SER A 911 34.53 69.67 2.51
N CYS A 912 35.69 70.27 2.80
CA CYS A 912 36.18 71.44 2.09
C CYS A 912 37.52 71.20 1.45
N ALA A 913 37.65 71.51 0.16
CA ALA A 913 38.91 71.34 -0.56
C ALA A 913 39.99 72.32 -0.05
N SER A 914 41.24 71.87 0.04
CA SER A 914 42.38 72.72 0.42
C SER A 914 42.61 73.90 -0.54
N SER A 915 42.07 73.83 -1.77
CA SER A 915 42.08 74.92 -2.74
C SER A 915 41.18 76.10 -2.37
N LEU A 916 40.31 75.94 -1.37
CA LEU A 916 39.44 77.01 -0.87
C LEU A 916 40.15 77.90 0.15
N ALA A 917 41.24 77.43 0.74
CA ALA A 917 42.06 78.23 1.64
C ALA A 917 42.52 79.50 0.90
N ASN A 918 42.25 80.67 1.47
CA ASN A 918 42.50 81.99 0.89
C ASN A 918 41.51 82.51 -0.17
N THR A 919 40.34 81.90 -0.30
CA THR A 919 39.31 82.42 -1.22
C THR A 919 38.53 83.60 -0.65
N VAL A 920 38.40 83.66 0.68
CA VAL A 920 37.79 84.79 1.41
C VAL A 920 38.86 85.51 2.25
N TYR A 921 39.69 84.76 2.99
CA TYR A 921 40.70 85.34 3.89
C TYR A 921 42.11 84.82 3.59
N PRO A 922 43.12 85.67 3.29
CA PRO A 922 44.46 85.22 2.92
C PRO A 922 45.31 84.77 4.12
N ASN A 923 44.87 83.74 4.85
CA ASN A 923 45.46 83.24 6.09
C ASN A 923 46.01 81.79 6.00
N GLY A 924 45.84 81.13 4.86
CA GLY A 924 46.34 79.77 4.60
C GLY A 924 45.52 78.65 5.24
N VAL A 925 44.37 78.95 5.85
CA VAL A 925 43.44 77.96 6.40
C VAL A 925 42.12 78.01 5.66
N VAL A 926 41.32 76.97 5.84
CA VAL A 926 39.96 76.90 5.29
C VAL A 926 38.97 77.33 6.37
N ASP A 927 38.42 78.54 6.23
CA ASP A 927 37.46 79.11 7.17
C ASP A 927 36.01 78.67 6.89
N ILE A 928 35.10 78.88 7.85
CA ILE A 928 33.68 78.54 7.71
C ILE A 928 33.05 79.21 6.48
N ASP A 929 33.31 80.50 6.26
CA ASP A 929 32.77 81.27 5.14
C ASP A 929 33.22 80.74 3.76
N GLU A 930 34.38 80.08 3.70
CA GLU A 930 34.90 79.42 2.49
C GLU A 930 34.25 78.05 2.25
N CYS A 931 33.49 77.57 3.24
CA CYS A 931 33.04 76.19 3.41
C CYS A 931 31.52 76.01 3.50
N ILE A 932 30.75 77.06 3.22
CA ILE A 932 29.28 77.07 3.25
C ILE A 932 28.67 77.09 1.84
N GLY A 933 29.35 76.49 0.88
CA GLY A 933 28.93 76.31 -0.51
C GLY A 933 27.90 75.20 -0.73
N THR A 934 27.57 74.93 -1.99
CA THR A 934 26.53 73.95 -2.37
C THR A 934 27.08 72.64 -2.91
N THR A 935 28.39 72.51 -3.11
CA THR A 935 29.02 71.27 -3.61
C THR A 935 29.54 70.44 -2.45
N PHE A 936 29.73 69.14 -2.68
CA PHE A 936 30.22 68.22 -1.66
C PHE A 936 31.57 68.60 -1.04
N THR A 937 32.44 69.25 -1.83
CA THR A 937 33.80 69.66 -1.43
C THR A 937 33.88 71.15 -1.06
N SER A 938 32.75 71.83 -0.87
CA SER A 938 32.68 73.23 -0.42
C SER A 938 31.65 73.45 0.67
N ALA A 939 31.05 72.39 1.23
CA ALA A 939 29.91 72.47 2.15
C ALA A 939 30.22 71.91 3.55
N GLY A 940 31.49 71.60 3.85
CA GLY A 940 31.90 71.05 5.14
C GLY A 940 31.56 71.95 6.32
N GLY A 941 31.48 73.27 6.10
CA GLY A 941 31.22 74.27 7.14
C GLY A 941 29.82 74.19 7.76
N TYR A 942 28.84 73.56 7.09
CA TYR A 942 27.52 73.30 7.69
C TYR A 942 27.49 72.05 8.60
N ASN A 943 28.47 71.15 8.45
CA ASN A 943 28.55 69.94 9.25
C ASN A 943 29.01 70.29 10.66
N LEU A 944 28.42 69.63 11.66
CA LEU A 944 28.82 69.81 13.06
C LEU A 944 30.31 69.54 13.27
N MET A 945 30.88 68.58 12.56
CA MET A 945 32.27 68.17 12.70
C MET A 945 33.25 69.03 11.89
N PHE A 946 32.89 70.24 11.49
CA PHE A 946 33.87 71.16 10.91
C PHE A 946 34.85 71.64 11.98
N TRP A 947 36.15 71.74 11.65
CA TRP A 947 37.22 72.01 12.64
C TRP A 947 37.13 73.37 13.35
N ALA A 948 36.36 74.32 12.82
CA ALA A 948 36.20 75.67 13.35
C ALA A 948 34.73 75.96 13.68
N GLY A 949 34.50 76.85 14.65
CA GLY A 949 33.18 77.37 15.03
C GLY A 949 33.20 78.88 15.25
N ASP A 950 32.10 79.57 14.89
CA ASP A 950 31.99 81.04 14.93
C ASP A 950 30.81 81.57 15.77
N GLY A 951 29.94 80.70 16.29
CA GLY A 951 28.74 81.07 17.03
C GLY A 951 27.64 81.76 16.20
N VAL A 952 27.80 81.89 14.88
CA VAL A 952 26.86 82.56 13.96
C VAL A 952 26.30 81.59 12.94
N THR A 953 27.15 80.71 12.41
CA THR A 953 26.78 79.70 11.41
C THR A 953 26.04 78.53 12.09
N ASP A 954 24.94 78.07 11.48
CA ASP A 954 24.18 76.93 11.98
C ASP A 954 24.88 75.59 11.65
N GLN A 955 25.92 75.26 12.41
CA GLN A 955 26.73 74.04 12.26
C GLN A 955 26.09 72.84 12.97
N GLY A 956 24.88 72.45 12.56
CA GLY A 956 24.13 71.37 13.19
C GLY A 956 24.04 70.07 12.41
N GLN A 957 24.53 70.04 11.16
CA GLN A 957 24.24 68.93 10.26
C GLN A 957 25.11 67.71 10.57
N LEU A 958 24.48 66.54 10.69
CA LEU A 958 25.17 65.25 10.64
C LEU A 958 24.50 64.35 9.59
N THR A 959 25.30 63.60 8.86
CA THR A 959 24.85 62.71 7.80
C THR A 959 24.31 61.38 8.35
N GLY A 960 23.69 60.59 7.46
CA GLY A 960 23.16 59.28 7.80
C GLY A 960 24.23 58.29 8.22
N GLU A 961 25.41 58.29 7.59
CA GLU A 961 26.53 57.43 8.02
C GLU A 961 27.17 57.93 9.33
N GLN A 962 27.30 59.25 9.53
CA GLN A 962 27.71 59.80 10.83
C GLN A 962 26.75 59.35 11.93
N GLY A 963 25.43 59.46 11.69
CA GLY A 963 24.42 58.96 12.60
C GLY A 963 24.51 57.45 12.83
N TRP A 964 24.74 56.65 11.78
CA TRP A 964 24.95 55.20 11.92
C TRP A 964 26.13 54.89 12.86
N LEU A 965 27.24 55.62 12.74
CA LEU A 965 28.39 55.42 13.63
C LEU A 965 28.05 55.75 15.08
N LEU A 966 27.49 56.95 15.32
CA LEU A 966 27.08 57.40 16.65
C LEU A 966 26.12 56.40 17.32
N ARG A 967 25.18 55.85 16.53
CA ARG A 967 24.20 54.85 16.97
C ARG A 967 24.81 53.50 17.34
N ASN A 968 26.01 53.18 16.84
CA ASN A 968 26.71 51.92 17.12
C ASN A 968 27.80 52.07 18.19
N ASN A 969 28.04 53.26 18.72
CA ASN A 969 28.96 53.46 19.85
C ASN A 969 28.48 52.68 21.09
N PRO A 970 29.38 52.08 21.91
CA PRO A 970 29.00 51.32 23.09
C PRO A 970 28.16 52.07 24.14
N LEU A 971 28.21 53.41 24.21
CA LEU A 971 27.36 54.20 25.12
C LEU A 971 25.94 54.43 24.59
N THR A 972 25.71 54.25 23.29
CA THR A 972 24.40 54.47 22.67
C THR A 972 23.59 53.19 22.75
N TYR A 973 22.38 53.28 23.32
CA TYR A 973 21.56 52.10 23.64
C TYR A 973 20.17 52.11 23.05
#